data_AF-A0ABD3MJY3-F1
#
_entry.id   AF-A0ABD3MJY3-F1
#
_cell.length_a   1.000
_cell.length_b   1.000
_cell.length_c   1.000
_cell.angle_alpha   90.00
_cell.angle_beta   90.00
_cell.angle_gamma   90.00
#
_symmetry.space_group_name_H-M   'P 1'
#
loop_
_entity.id
_entity.type
_entity.pdbx_description
1 polymer ?
#
loop_
_entity_poly.entity_id
_entity_poly.type
_entity_poly.pdbx_seq_one_letter_code
_entity_poly.pdbx_strand_id
1 'polypeptide(L)'
;MRDIKSMPEYQRLLRKLPSFSFLLDNEISRMLDQVSKVEDVPYHLDLDNDRIGYKVMDSISYDVTYGYSTCFAYLKELPKLKNKSILSSVLSMPVSCGQFSYANISPHRILGVSGTLQALSEHEREILLKYGLNKYIFVPSVYGASNFDFDKAGEGIYIETTTSDFYHKITAQITKTAKAKRAVIVFFQDRAKLDEYVASPMYRQLNRHKKLLLEDMSTTEKSFVISKAATAGQITLSTAVFGRGTDFFGKDEVVESNGGVHIIQTFLSEELSEEIQVQGRTARQGKRGSYQMILLESDLQSQFGVDIGAKDKVPQKELYEWLCDLRRLKHRKRCIQMEENLKEATMKDCATHRYFDYLLAGNITDATSEFEELYRSMKKAPMPTSLMIDLAFAIDVTGSMAPYSLSIISTVESLITGQSSILEKLKSTLPEIEFKLRVGCVGFRDFDDKPNQFQDIIWSEGHFTDDIPIAIHSIKSLCGNPYGGCDIAEDHIGAIHHCANHWTHPNDWTSEIKCIILFSDAPTHGLVRPVFSGDSSYDNYPTHHPDGLKLEDAVLSLLAKDISLFFCSFDPHATATTEEEISRCMKEHPENKSDGGIVLIPMAPKNQLPKSVNSFTGHGRHIIFVLDESGSMHYDWSGVVEAYRKYIEKRKQSQSCNDLVSVVQFDTSSRITVSKVSLSNAPKQLSYNGQRTYFHPAALDACKVAHDTPETHTPVIIFMSDGEADDADAASREFSILNQRVSSATGKDLELHVVAFGNGASKSQLETIARASNVGKVHASANVEDLANVFVAIATNANVATVLESEISKRMSEAVSSKLSLEYFGS
;
A
#
# COMPACT_ATOMS: atom_id res chain seq x y z
N MET A 1 26.45 4.24 20.00
CA MET A 1 26.11 4.30 21.44
C MET A 1 27.13 3.60 22.34
N ARG A 2 27.44 2.31 22.13
CA ARG A 2 28.43 1.55 22.92
C ARG A 2 29.79 2.26 23.01
N ASP A 3 30.31 2.77 21.90
CA ASP A 3 31.60 3.46 21.85
C ASP A 3 31.59 4.82 22.55
N ILE A 4 30.45 5.52 22.59
CA ILE A 4 30.33 6.79 23.32
C ILE A 4 30.30 6.52 24.83
N LYS A 5 29.61 5.46 25.25
CA LYS A 5 29.56 5.07 26.66
C LYS A 5 30.92 4.68 27.22
N SER A 6 31.85 4.18 26.39
CA SER A 6 33.21 3.87 26.83
C SER A 6 34.14 5.09 26.90
N MET A 7 33.71 6.26 26.39
CA MET A 7 34.53 7.47 26.40
C MET A 7 34.71 8.04 27.83
N PRO A 8 35.92 8.51 28.20
CA PRO A 8 36.18 9.12 29.51
C PRO A 8 35.27 10.33 29.81
N GLU A 9 34.87 11.09 28.80
CA GLU A 9 33.98 12.24 28.87
C GLU A 9 32.59 11.85 29.38
N TYR A 10 32.02 10.80 28.79
CA TYR A 10 30.72 10.26 29.17
C TYR A 10 30.74 9.76 30.62
N GLN A 11 31.77 8.98 30.99
CA GLN A 11 31.93 8.45 32.34
C GLN A 11 32.15 9.55 33.39
N ARG A 12 32.77 10.68 33.01
CA ARG A 12 32.89 11.86 33.88
C ARG A 12 31.56 12.59 34.05
N LEU A 13 30.75 12.69 33.00
CA LEU A 13 29.42 13.30 33.06
C LEU A 13 28.45 12.48 33.91
N LEU A 14 28.44 11.15 33.72
CA LEU A 14 27.62 10.22 34.49
C LEU A 14 27.97 10.26 36.00
N ARG A 15 29.26 10.36 36.35
CA ARG A 15 29.68 10.54 37.74
C ARG A 15 29.20 11.85 38.37
N LYS A 16 29.05 12.91 37.57
CA LYS A 16 28.56 14.21 38.02
C LYS A 16 27.04 14.25 38.18
N LEU A 17 26.32 13.48 37.35
CA LEU A 17 24.85 13.45 37.29
C LEU A 17 24.32 12.01 37.29
N PRO A 18 24.51 11.24 38.37
CA PRO A 18 24.17 9.81 38.40
C PRO A 18 22.67 9.56 38.25
N SER A 19 21.83 10.43 38.83
CA SER A 19 20.36 10.34 38.76
C SER A 19 19.77 10.69 37.40
N PHE A 20 20.58 11.19 36.45
CA PHE A 20 20.13 11.61 35.11
C PHE A 20 20.74 10.75 34.00
N SER A 21 21.12 9.51 34.31
CA SER A 21 21.66 8.56 33.33
C SER A 21 20.69 8.35 32.14
N PHE A 22 19.38 8.29 32.41
CA PHE A 22 18.33 8.19 31.39
C PHE A 22 18.35 9.38 30.41
N LEU A 23 18.61 10.59 30.91
CA LEU A 23 18.64 11.81 30.12
C LEU A 23 19.86 11.81 29.21
N LEU A 24 21.02 11.46 29.75
CA LEU A 24 22.26 11.36 28.97
C LEU A 24 22.15 10.30 27.87
N ASP A 25 21.61 9.13 28.20
CA ASP A 25 21.40 8.06 27.24
C ASP A 25 20.46 8.49 26.11
N ASN A 26 19.36 9.16 26.45
CA ASN A 26 18.40 9.61 25.45
C ASN A 26 18.97 10.71 24.54
N GLU A 27 19.61 11.73 25.11
CA GLU A 27 20.13 12.84 24.31
C GLU A 27 21.28 12.42 23.40
N ILE A 28 22.15 11.50 23.85
CA ILE A 28 23.22 10.95 23.00
C ILE A 28 22.63 10.12 21.86
N SER A 29 21.62 9.30 22.13
CA SER A 29 20.92 8.56 21.07
C SER A 29 20.31 9.52 20.05
N ARG A 30 19.71 10.62 20.49
CA ARG A 30 19.17 11.67 19.59
C ARG A 30 20.27 12.40 18.81
N MET A 31 21.42 12.67 19.43
CA MET A 31 22.57 13.22 18.71
C MET A 31 23.04 12.27 17.60
N LEU A 32 23.11 10.96 17.88
CA LEU A 32 23.50 9.94 16.90
C LEU A 32 22.49 9.81 15.76
N ASP A 33 21.19 9.89 16.06
CA ASP A 33 20.14 9.89 15.03
C ASP A 33 20.17 11.17 14.18
N GLN A 34 20.33 12.35 14.81
CA GLN A 34 20.31 13.60 14.07
C GLN A 34 21.61 13.86 13.29
N VAL A 35 22.74 13.28 13.70
CA VAL A 35 24.02 13.42 12.96
C VAL A 35 24.01 12.66 11.64
N SER A 36 23.30 11.52 11.55
CA SER A 36 23.16 10.79 10.27
C SER A 36 22.26 11.52 9.28
N LYS A 37 21.33 12.36 9.78
CA LYS A 37 20.32 13.10 9.00
C LYS A 37 20.67 14.57 8.75
N VAL A 38 21.93 14.97 8.94
CA VAL A 38 22.36 16.39 8.83
C VAL A 38 22.17 16.94 7.42
N GLU A 39 22.16 16.07 6.40
CA GLU A 39 21.97 16.49 5.01
C GLU A 39 20.50 16.64 4.60
N ASP A 40 19.58 16.09 5.39
CA ASP A 40 18.15 16.00 5.03
C ASP A 40 17.39 17.31 5.31
N VAL A 41 17.84 18.12 6.27
CA VAL A 41 17.13 19.33 6.69
C VAL A 41 17.66 20.54 5.91
N PRO A 42 16.90 21.10 4.95
CA PRO A 42 17.32 22.30 4.24
C PRO A 42 17.37 23.50 5.20
N TYR A 43 18.52 24.15 5.27
CA TYR A 43 18.74 25.36 6.06
C TYR A 43 19.34 26.49 5.21
N HIS A 44 19.10 27.72 5.62
CA HIS A 44 19.65 28.92 5.00
C HIS A 44 20.82 29.45 5.83
N LEU A 45 21.99 29.58 5.20
CA LEU A 45 23.19 30.15 5.82
C LEU A 45 23.27 31.65 5.54
N ASP A 46 23.20 32.46 6.59
CA ASP A 46 23.48 33.90 6.57
C ASP A 46 24.95 34.14 6.93
N LEU A 47 25.78 34.39 5.91
CA LEU A 47 27.22 34.65 6.05
C LEU A 47 27.56 36.06 6.52
N ASP A 48 26.58 36.97 6.53
CA ASP A 48 26.79 38.35 7.00
C ASP A 48 26.67 38.41 8.53
N ASN A 49 25.77 37.61 9.10
CA ASN A 49 25.58 37.50 10.55
C ASN A 49 26.06 36.17 11.16
N ASP A 50 26.65 35.27 10.36
CA ASP A 50 27.10 33.92 10.77
C ASP A 50 25.98 33.09 11.45
N ARG A 51 24.77 33.11 10.88
CA ARG A 51 23.60 32.42 11.44
C ARG A 51 22.97 31.43 10.48
N ILE A 52 22.41 30.38 11.04
CA ILE A 52 21.58 29.41 10.33
C ILE A 52 20.11 29.74 10.59
N GLY A 53 19.34 29.86 9.52
CA GLY A 53 17.90 30.10 9.55
C GLY A 53 17.14 29.01 8.82
N TYR A 54 15.86 28.89 9.14
CA TYR A 54 14.96 27.91 8.53
C TYR A 54 13.76 28.60 7.90
N LYS A 55 13.22 28.01 6.84
CA LYS A 55 12.03 28.54 6.19
C LYS A 55 10.81 28.29 7.09
N VAL A 56 10.14 29.36 7.49
CA VAL A 56 8.88 29.34 8.24
C VAL A 56 7.86 30.12 7.44
N MET A 57 6.88 29.41 6.88
CA MET A 57 5.90 29.96 5.93
C MET A 57 6.62 30.68 4.76
N ASP A 58 6.42 31.99 4.64
CA ASP A 58 6.98 32.83 3.57
C ASP A 58 8.29 33.55 3.96
N SER A 59 8.86 33.27 5.13
CA SER A 59 10.05 33.98 5.65
C SER A 59 11.12 33.03 6.15
N ILE A 60 12.37 33.51 6.23
CA ILE A 60 13.45 32.79 6.91
C ILE A 60 13.47 33.26 8.35
N SER A 61 13.20 32.35 9.28
CA SER A 61 13.34 32.61 10.71
C SER A 61 14.69 32.10 11.20
N TYR A 62 15.40 32.96 11.92
CA TYR A 62 16.64 32.62 12.63
C TYR A 62 16.39 32.26 14.10
N ASP A 63 15.15 32.38 14.56
CA ASP A 63 14.75 32.06 15.94
C ASP A 63 14.29 30.59 16.06
N VAL A 64 14.02 29.93 14.93
CA VAL A 64 13.69 28.51 14.89
C VAL A 64 14.96 27.68 14.95
N THR A 65 14.94 26.66 15.82
CA THR A 65 16.01 25.67 15.92
C THR A 65 15.41 24.27 15.86
N TYR A 66 16.13 23.35 15.22
CA TYR A 66 15.79 21.92 15.12
C TYR A 66 16.71 21.08 16.01
N GLY A 67 16.98 21.55 17.23
CA GLY A 67 17.80 20.82 18.20
C GLY A 67 19.23 20.54 17.71
N TYR A 68 19.64 19.26 17.72
CA TYR A 68 20.99 18.88 17.30
C TYR A 68 21.22 19.01 15.80
N SER A 69 20.19 18.89 14.96
CA SER A 69 20.33 19.14 13.52
C SER A 69 20.87 20.55 13.25
N THR A 70 20.39 21.56 13.99
CA THR A 70 20.95 22.92 13.93
C THR A 70 22.39 22.95 14.42
N CYS A 71 22.70 22.27 15.54
CA CYS A 71 24.06 22.20 16.08
C CYS A 71 25.05 21.61 15.07
N PHE A 72 24.68 20.50 14.42
CA PHE A 72 25.49 19.85 13.40
C PHE A 72 25.60 20.66 12.12
N ALA A 73 24.55 21.40 11.74
CA ALA A 73 24.64 22.35 10.61
C ALA A 73 25.69 23.45 10.88
N TYR A 74 25.74 24.00 12.10
CA TYR A 74 26.80 24.95 12.49
C TYR A 74 28.20 24.31 12.49
N LEU A 75 28.32 23.04 12.92
CA LEU A 75 29.59 22.30 12.84
C LEU A 75 30.04 22.03 11.40
N LYS A 76 29.09 21.70 10.51
CA LYS A 76 29.33 21.48 9.08
C LYS A 76 29.79 22.76 8.38
N GLU A 77 29.13 23.87 8.65
CA GLU A 77 29.44 25.18 8.02
C GLU A 77 30.58 25.93 8.71
N LEU A 78 31.18 25.36 9.75
CA LEU A 78 32.28 25.97 10.51
C LEU A 78 33.43 26.55 9.66
N PRO A 79 33.85 25.92 8.53
CA PRO A 79 34.88 26.51 7.66
C PRO A 79 34.47 27.83 7.00
N LYS A 80 33.16 28.09 6.85
CA LYS A 80 32.60 29.25 6.16
C LYS A 80 32.22 30.41 7.10
N LEU A 81 32.08 30.14 8.40
CA LEU A 81 31.70 31.15 9.41
C LEU A 81 32.88 32.05 9.78
N LYS A 82 32.65 33.37 9.86
CA LYS A 82 33.66 34.35 10.27
C LYS A 82 33.86 34.35 11.79
N ASN A 83 32.78 34.28 12.55
CA ASN A 83 32.78 34.29 14.01
C ASN A 83 32.61 32.89 14.63
N LYS A 84 33.73 32.27 14.99
CA LYS A 84 33.74 30.94 15.63
C LYS A 84 33.20 30.93 17.07
N SER A 85 33.03 32.07 17.72
CA SER A 85 32.52 32.14 19.10
C SER A 85 31.06 31.72 19.23
N ILE A 86 30.29 31.77 18.12
CA ILE A 86 28.88 31.35 18.04
C ILE A 86 28.72 29.86 18.39
N LEU A 87 29.73 29.03 18.16
CA LEU A 87 29.71 27.62 18.56
C LEU A 87 29.49 27.44 20.07
N SER A 88 30.01 28.34 20.91
CA SER A 88 29.84 28.22 22.37
C SER A 88 28.39 28.42 22.81
N SER A 89 27.61 29.22 22.08
CA SER A 89 26.18 29.41 22.31
C SER A 89 25.32 28.32 21.67
N VAL A 90 25.78 27.71 20.58
CA VAL A 90 25.01 26.71 19.82
C VAL A 90 25.23 25.29 20.35
N LEU A 91 26.45 24.92 20.72
CA LEU A 91 26.81 23.59 21.21
C LEU A 91 26.34 23.40 22.66
N SER A 92 25.03 23.23 22.80
CA SER A 92 24.35 22.98 24.07
C SER A 92 23.51 21.69 23.98
N MET A 93 23.20 21.11 25.13
CA MET A 93 22.29 19.98 25.24
C MET A 93 20.90 20.55 25.58
N PRO A 94 19.96 20.67 24.63
CA PRO A 94 18.64 21.21 24.87
C PRO A 94 17.80 20.23 25.72
N VAL A 95 17.67 20.53 27.01
CA VAL A 95 16.83 19.74 27.93
C VAL A 95 15.43 20.34 27.98
N SER A 96 14.45 19.61 27.47
CA SER A 96 13.03 19.97 27.63
C SER A 96 12.61 19.70 29.07
N CYS A 97 12.22 20.75 29.80
CA CYS A 97 11.85 20.70 31.21
C CYS A 97 10.34 20.73 31.48
N GLY A 98 9.52 20.72 30.42
CA GLY A 98 8.08 20.63 30.52
C GLY A 98 7.37 20.93 29.21
N GLN A 99 6.06 20.68 29.21
CA GLN A 99 5.14 21.00 28.13
C GLN A 99 3.96 21.76 28.72
N PHE A 100 3.69 22.93 28.15
CA PHE A 100 2.55 23.76 28.54
C PHE A 100 1.45 23.65 27.51
N SER A 101 0.24 23.36 27.95
CA SER A 101 -0.93 23.31 27.08
C SER A 101 -1.46 24.73 26.87
N TYR A 102 -1.45 25.21 25.62
CA TYR A 102 -2.04 26.51 25.30
C TYR A 102 -3.53 26.58 25.68
N ALA A 103 -4.22 25.43 25.59
CA ALA A 103 -5.61 25.26 26.01
C ALA A 103 -5.84 25.47 27.51
N ASN A 104 -4.82 25.29 28.34
CA ASN A 104 -4.93 25.49 29.79
C ASN A 104 -4.50 26.90 30.22
N ILE A 105 -4.03 27.73 29.29
CA ILE A 105 -3.75 29.12 29.58
C ILE A 105 -5.10 29.79 29.88
N SER A 106 -5.22 30.42 31.06
CA SER A 106 -6.41 31.14 31.49
C SER A 106 -6.19 32.66 31.39
N PRO A 107 -6.25 33.24 30.18
CA PRO A 107 -6.12 34.68 30.02
C PRO A 107 -7.36 35.38 30.61
N HIS A 108 -7.16 36.56 31.18
CA HIS A 108 -8.28 37.35 31.72
C HIS A 108 -9.31 37.77 30.65
N ARG A 109 -8.90 37.85 29.37
CA ARG A 109 -9.77 38.18 28.23
C ARG A 109 -9.29 37.47 26.97
N ILE A 110 -10.23 36.92 26.21
CA ILE A 110 -9.99 36.35 24.87
C ILE A 110 -10.78 37.17 23.86
N LEU A 111 -10.11 37.63 22.81
CA LEU A 111 -10.69 38.39 21.70
C LEU A 111 -10.23 37.75 20.39
N GLY A 112 -11.11 37.70 19.39
CA GLY A 112 -10.79 37.13 18.10
C GLY A 112 -11.63 37.72 16.97
N VAL A 113 -11.08 37.73 15.76
CA VAL A 113 -11.77 38.14 14.54
C VAL A 113 -11.59 37.04 13.52
N SER A 114 -12.69 36.59 12.90
CA SER A 114 -12.65 35.61 11.83
C SER A 114 -13.74 35.90 10.81
N GLY A 115 -13.40 35.75 9.52
CA GLY A 115 -14.35 35.87 8.41
C GLY A 115 -15.29 34.67 8.26
N THR A 116 -15.07 33.58 9.00
CA THR A 116 -15.77 32.31 8.84
C THR A 116 -16.45 31.83 10.12
N LEU A 117 -16.78 32.73 11.06
CA LEU A 117 -17.48 32.40 12.31
C LEU A 117 -18.79 31.63 12.10
N GLN A 118 -19.48 31.86 10.97
CA GLN A 118 -20.72 31.15 10.65
C GLN A 118 -20.50 29.68 10.28
N ALA A 119 -19.30 29.33 9.82
CA ALA A 119 -18.92 27.99 9.39
C ALA A 119 -18.50 27.08 10.56
N LEU A 120 -18.42 27.63 11.78
CA LEU A 120 -18.05 26.87 12.96
C LEU A 120 -19.05 25.75 13.21
N SER A 121 -18.53 24.54 13.42
CA SER A 121 -19.32 23.37 13.80
C SER A 121 -19.90 23.54 15.21
N GLU A 122 -20.89 22.71 15.55
CA GLU A 122 -21.47 22.70 16.90
C GLU A 122 -20.40 22.39 17.96
N HIS A 123 -19.56 21.39 17.69
CA HIS A 123 -18.44 21.03 18.55
C HIS A 123 -17.45 22.18 18.78
N GLU A 124 -17.08 22.92 17.73
CA GLU A 124 -16.20 24.08 17.87
C GLU A 124 -16.84 25.19 18.71
N ARG A 125 -18.15 25.42 18.56
CA ARG A 125 -18.88 26.40 19.39
C ARG A 125 -18.91 25.97 20.85
N GLU A 126 -19.13 24.68 21.13
CA GLU A 126 -19.06 24.14 22.49
C GLU A 126 -17.67 24.33 23.11
N ILE A 127 -16.60 24.13 22.34
CA ILE A 127 -15.24 24.42 22.79
C ILE A 127 -15.09 25.90 23.13
N LEU A 128 -15.48 26.81 22.24
CA LEU A 128 -15.39 28.25 22.48
C LEU A 128 -16.16 28.69 23.73
N LEU A 129 -17.34 28.08 23.98
CA LEU A 129 -18.11 28.31 25.21
C LEU A 129 -17.33 27.93 26.47
N LYS A 130 -16.56 26.83 26.46
CA LYS A 130 -15.68 26.44 27.58
C LYS A 130 -14.61 27.51 27.89
N TYR A 131 -14.17 28.24 26.86
CA TYR A 131 -13.25 29.37 27.00
C TYR A 131 -13.93 30.71 27.34
N GLY A 132 -15.23 30.70 27.63
CA GLY A 132 -15.99 31.91 27.96
C GLY A 132 -16.35 32.78 26.75
N LEU A 133 -16.16 32.28 25.53
CA LEU A 133 -16.53 32.98 24.29
C LEU A 133 -17.98 32.67 23.93
N ASN A 134 -18.92 33.43 24.51
CA ASN A 134 -20.36 33.29 24.28
C ASN A 134 -20.98 34.46 23.51
N LYS A 135 -20.18 35.46 23.12
CA LYS A 135 -20.64 36.64 22.36
C LYS A 135 -19.98 36.65 20.98
N TYR A 136 -20.82 36.59 19.95
CA TYR A 136 -20.41 36.70 18.56
C TYR A 136 -21.03 37.96 17.95
N ILE A 137 -20.20 38.82 17.37
CA ILE A 137 -20.63 40.04 16.68
C ILE A 137 -20.40 39.82 15.20
N PHE A 138 -21.49 39.75 14.42
CA PHE A 138 -21.43 39.68 12.96
C PHE A 138 -21.50 41.08 12.38
N VAL A 139 -20.38 41.58 11.87
CA VAL A 139 -20.30 42.90 11.26
C VAL A 139 -20.73 42.80 9.79
N PRO A 140 -21.77 43.53 9.34
CA PRO A 140 -22.18 43.52 7.94
C PRO A 140 -21.08 44.12 7.05
N SER A 141 -21.01 43.64 5.81
CA SER A 141 -20.10 44.21 4.81
C SER A 141 -20.45 45.66 4.50
N VAL A 142 -19.45 46.54 4.51
CA VAL A 142 -19.61 47.94 4.06
C VAL A 142 -19.92 48.06 2.56
N TYR A 143 -19.73 46.98 1.80
CA TYR A 143 -19.94 46.93 0.36
C TYR A 143 -21.29 46.30 -0.05
N GLY A 144 -22.17 46.04 0.92
CA GLY A 144 -23.47 45.41 0.68
C GLY A 144 -23.39 43.90 0.43
N ALA A 145 -24.39 43.37 -0.27
CA ALA A 145 -24.51 41.93 -0.55
C ALA A 145 -23.42 41.46 -1.53
N SER A 146 -22.95 40.22 -1.36
CA SER A 146 -21.94 39.65 -2.25
C SER A 146 -22.55 39.26 -3.60
N ASN A 147 -21.89 39.63 -4.70
CA ASN A 147 -22.24 39.19 -6.06
C ASN A 147 -21.51 37.89 -6.44
N PHE A 148 -21.38 36.99 -5.46
CA PHE A 148 -20.72 35.69 -5.56
C PHE A 148 -21.65 34.64 -6.16
N ASP A 149 -21.15 33.89 -7.13
CA ASP A 149 -21.87 32.83 -7.83
C ASP A 149 -21.19 31.46 -7.64
N PHE A 150 -21.94 30.49 -7.14
CA PHE A 150 -21.50 29.09 -7.02
C PHE A 150 -22.68 28.16 -7.30
N ASP A 151 -22.68 27.58 -8.50
CA ASP A 151 -23.70 26.64 -8.96
C ASP A 151 -23.51 25.23 -8.35
N LYS A 152 -24.02 25.05 -7.12
CA LYS A 152 -23.93 23.79 -6.37
C LYS A 152 -24.74 22.64 -6.99
N ALA A 153 -25.69 22.95 -7.86
CA ALA A 153 -26.66 21.97 -8.38
C ALA A 153 -26.49 21.66 -9.88
N GLY A 154 -25.65 22.43 -10.58
CA GLY A 154 -25.37 22.28 -12.01
C GLY A 154 -23.88 22.13 -12.29
N GLU A 155 -23.29 23.07 -13.04
CA GLU A 155 -21.92 22.97 -13.58
C GLU A 155 -20.83 23.43 -12.59
N GLY A 156 -21.15 23.77 -11.35
CA GLY A 156 -20.17 24.25 -10.37
C GLY A 156 -19.33 23.16 -9.72
N ILE A 157 -19.67 21.87 -9.89
CA ILE A 157 -18.95 20.74 -9.29
C ILE A 157 -18.74 19.63 -10.33
N TYR A 158 -17.49 19.24 -10.51
CA TYR A 158 -17.10 18.09 -11.33
C TYR A 158 -16.26 17.13 -10.50
N ILE A 159 -16.52 15.82 -10.64
CA ILE A 159 -15.70 14.77 -10.02
C ILE A 159 -15.31 13.81 -11.13
N GLU A 160 -14.04 13.83 -11.49
CA GLU A 160 -13.48 13.05 -12.59
C GLU A 160 -12.83 11.77 -12.05
N THR A 161 -12.95 10.67 -12.78
CA THR A 161 -12.46 9.35 -12.35
C THR A 161 -10.97 9.16 -12.68
N THR A 162 -10.50 9.73 -13.80
CA THR A 162 -9.10 9.59 -14.22
C THR A 162 -8.33 10.91 -14.10
N THR A 163 -7.03 10.83 -13.82
CA THR A 163 -6.14 12.00 -13.77
C THR A 163 -6.09 12.76 -15.10
N SER A 164 -6.21 12.05 -16.23
CA SER A 164 -6.25 12.67 -17.56
C SER A 164 -7.51 13.52 -17.75
N ASP A 165 -8.68 12.98 -17.40
CA ASP A 165 -9.95 13.70 -17.51
C ASP A 165 -10.01 14.89 -16.56
N PHE A 166 -9.49 14.71 -15.34
CA PHE A 166 -9.32 15.77 -14.36
C PHE A 166 -8.50 16.96 -14.90
N TYR A 167 -7.30 16.71 -15.43
CA TYR A 167 -6.47 17.77 -16.01
C TYR A 167 -7.06 18.36 -17.29
N HIS A 168 -7.75 17.54 -18.10
CA HIS A 168 -8.48 18.03 -19.26
C HIS A 168 -9.60 18.99 -18.85
N LYS A 169 -10.38 18.63 -17.83
CA LYS A 169 -11.50 19.42 -17.33
C LYS A 169 -11.03 20.76 -16.75
N ILE A 170 -9.99 20.75 -15.93
CA ILE A 170 -9.35 21.97 -15.40
C ILE A 170 -8.97 22.90 -16.57
N THR A 171 -8.27 22.36 -17.57
CA THR A 171 -7.79 23.13 -18.72
C THR A 171 -8.93 23.68 -19.57
N ALA A 172 -9.99 22.91 -19.77
CA ALA A 172 -11.18 23.33 -20.49
C ALA A 172 -11.88 24.51 -19.80
N GLN A 173 -12.04 24.46 -18.47
CA GLN A 173 -12.68 25.54 -17.71
C GLN A 173 -11.81 26.80 -17.64
N ILE A 174 -10.50 26.65 -17.46
CA ILE A 174 -9.56 27.79 -17.56
C ILE A 174 -9.69 28.46 -18.92
N THR A 175 -9.69 27.67 -20.00
CA THR A 175 -9.74 28.20 -21.38
C THR A 175 -11.08 28.87 -21.69
N LYS A 176 -12.21 28.27 -21.28
CA LYS A 176 -13.56 28.84 -21.41
C LYS A 176 -13.63 30.22 -20.75
N THR A 177 -13.11 30.31 -19.53
CA THR A 177 -13.19 31.52 -18.70
C THR A 177 -12.22 32.61 -19.16
N ALA A 178 -10.98 32.25 -19.51
CA ALA A 178 -10.00 33.19 -20.03
C ALA A 178 -10.40 33.75 -21.41
N LYS A 179 -11.04 32.95 -22.28
CA LYS A 179 -11.61 33.43 -23.56
C LYS A 179 -12.70 34.49 -23.37
N ALA A 180 -13.46 34.41 -22.27
CA ALA A 180 -14.42 35.44 -21.88
C ALA A 180 -13.77 36.69 -21.24
N LYS A 181 -12.44 36.82 -21.30
CA LYS A 181 -11.64 37.91 -20.71
C LYS A 181 -11.79 38.04 -19.19
N ARG A 182 -12.23 36.98 -18.51
CA ARG A 182 -12.23 36.90 -17.04
C ARG A 182 -10.87 36.44 -16.54
N ALA A 183 -10.52 36.80 -15.30
CA ALA A 183 -9.34 36.29 -14.62
C ALA A 183 -9.66 34.92 -14.00
N VAL A 184 -8.71 33.98 -14.03
CA VAL A 184 -8.86 32.63 -13.46
C VAL A 184 -7.74 32.35 -12.46
N ILE A 185 -8.10 31.95 -11.25
CA ILE A 185 -7.14 31.49 -10.23
C ILE A 185 -7.48 30.04 -9.88
N VAL A 186 -6.49 29.16 -9.97
CA VAL A 186 -6.64 27.73 -9.73
C VAL A 186 -5.82 27.34 -8.51
N PHE A 187 -6.46 26.71 -7.54
CA PHE A 187 -5.81 26.21 -6.33
C PHE A 187 -5.70 24.69 -6.36
N PHE A 188 -4.46 24.22 -6.37
CA PHE A 188 -4.09 22.81 -6.18
C PHE A 188 -3.86 22.53 -4.70
N GLN A 189 -4.06 21.28 -4.27
CA GLN A 189 -3.91 20.88 -2.88
C GLN A 189 -2.52 21.20 -2.34
N ASP A 190 -1.49 20.82 -3.08
CA ASP A 190 -0.09 20.97 -2.70
C ASP A 190 0.81 21.23 -3.91
N ARG A 191 2.12 21.33 -3.64
CA ARG A 191 3.15 21.55 -4.65
C ARG A 191 3.26 20.40 -5.63
N ALA A 192 3.13 19.15 -5.17
CA ALA A 192 3.30 17.96 -6.00
C ALA A 192 2.20 17.88 -7.07
N LYS A 193 0.93 18.05 -6.69
CA LYS A 193 -0.20 18.05 -7.63
C LYS A 193 -0.13 19.19 -8.65
N LEU A 194 0.35 20.36 -8.22
CA LEU A 194 0.59 21.49 -9.13
C LEU A 194 1.69 21.14 -10.16
N ASP A 195 2.79 20.56 -9.71
CA ASP A 195 3.91 20.21 -10.58
C ASP A 195 3.55 19.08 -11.57
N GLU A 196 2.74 18.10 -11.15
CA GLU A 196 2.15 17.10 -12.05
C GLU A 196 1.30 17.74 -13.17
N TYR A 197 0.42 18.67 -12.81
CA TYR A 197 -0.37 19.40 -13.81
C TYR A 197 0.52 20.20 -14.77
N VAL A 198 1.54 20.88 -14.24
CA VAL A 198 2.51 21.66 -15.05
C VAL A 198 3.31 20.77 -15.99
N ALA A 199 3.68 19.56 -15.57
CA ALA A 199 4.36 18.57 -16.40
C ALA A 199 3.44 17.96 -17.48
N SER A 200 2.13 17.99 -17.28
CA SER A 200 1.15 17.41 -18.20
C SER A 200 1.10 18.12 -19.57
N PRO A 201 0.69 17.41 -20.64
CA PRO A 201 0.45 18.04 -21.95
C PRO A 201 -0.65 19.12 -21.91
N MET A 202 -1.58 19.03 -20.95
CA MET A 202 -2.72 19.94 -20.83
C MET A 202 -2.26 21.36 -20.46
N TYR A 203 -1.26 21.49 -19.57
CA TYR A 203 -0.69 22.79 -19.23
C TYR A 203 -0.11 23.54 -20.43
N ARG A 204 0.44 22.82 -21.43
CA ARG A 204 0.98 23.43 -22.66
C ARG A 204 -0.11 24.07 -23.53
N GLN A 205 -1.36 23.63 -23.42
CA GLN A 205 -2.49 24.17 -24.18
C GLN A 205 -2.97 25.53 -23.65
N LEU A 206 -2.62 25.88 -22.41
CA LEU A 206 -2.95 27.18 -21.83
C LEU A 206 -2.22 28.33 -22.53
N ASN A 207 -2.89 29.48 -22.60
CA ASN A 207 -2.40 30.70 -23.25
C ASN A 207 -1.09 31.25 -22.62
N ARG A 208 -0.47 32.25 -23.26
CA ARG A 208 0.77 32.89 -22.79
C ARG A 208 0.61 33.70 -21.48
N HIS A 209 -0.62 34.00 -21.06
CA HIS A 209 -0.91 34.80 -19.87
C HIS A 209 -1.06 33.95 -18.60
N LYS A 210 -0.33 32.84 -18.50
CA LYS A 210 -0.29 31.99 -17.31
C LYS A 210 0.88 32.34 -16.40
N LYS A 211 0.64 32.39 -15.09
CA LYS A 211 1.64 32.60 -14.04
C LYS A 211 1.47 31.57 -12.92
N LEU A 212 2.59 31.13 -12.37
CA LEU A 212 2.61 30.31 -11.17
C LEU A 212 2.80 31.23 -9.97
N LEU A 213 2.10 30.96 -8.87
CA LEU A 213 2.30 31.58 -7.57
C LEU A 213 2.70 30.48 -6.59
N LEU A 214 3.98 30.47 -6.24
CA LEU A 214 4.65 29.40 -5.50
C LEU A 214 5.28 29.92 -4.21
N GLU A 215 5.43 29.04 -3.24
CA GLU A 215 5.92 29.36 -1.89
C GLU A 215 7.41 29.70 -1.85
N ASP A 216 8.20 29.24 -2.81
CA ASP A 216 9.64 29.48 -2.95
C ASP A 216 9.98 30.77 -3.71
N MET A 217 8.99 31.41 -4.35
CA MET A 217 9.17 32.69 -5.01
C MET A 217 9.54 33.81 -4.03
N SER A 218 10.34 34.77 -4.48
CA SER A 218 10.68 35.95 -3.68
C SER A 218 9.44 36.80 -3.38
N THR A 219 9.47 37.59 -2.30
CA THR A 219 8.35 38.47 -1.91
C THR A 219 7.95 39.45 -3.01
N THR A 220 8.93 39.94 -3.78
CA THR A 220 8.71 40.85 -4.91
C THR A 220 8.01 40.15 -6.07
N GLU A 221 8.42 38.93 -6.42
CA GLU A 221 7.78 38.13 -7.47
C GLU A 221 6.36 37.71 -7.08
N LYS A 222 6.15 37.26 -5.84
CA LYS A 222 4.82 36.95 -5.29
C LYS A 222 3.90 38.17 -5.40
N SER A 223 4.34 39.32 -4.91
CA SER A 223 3.59 40.57 -4.97
C SER A 223 3.25 40.96 -6.41
N PHE A 224 4.19 40.79 -7.33
CA PHE A 224 3.97 41.03 -8.75
C PHE A 224 2.89 40.11 -9.33
N VAL A 225 2.97 38.80 -9.11
CA VAL A 225 1.98 37.83 -9.60
C VAL A 225 0.60 38.10 -8.99
N ILE A 226 0.53 38.32 -7.67
CA ILE A 226 -0.72 38.63 -6.96
C ILE A 226 -1.37 39.91 -7.54
N SER A 227 -0.57 40.96 -7.78
CA SER A 227 -1.08 42.22 -8.34
C SER A 227 -1.64 42.09 -9.75
N LYS A 228 -1.21 41.07 -10.51
CA LYS A 228 -1.65 40.81 -11.88
C LYS A 228 -2.73 39.74 -11.98
N ALA A 229 -2.90 38.92 -10.94
CA ALA A 229 -3.79 37.76 -10.95
C ALA A 229 -5.24 38.08 -11.34
N ALA A 230 -5.73 39.27 -11.00
CA ALA A 230 -7.10 39.71 -11.28
C ALA A 230 -7.22 40.68 -12.49
N THR A 231 -6.40 40.46 -13.52
CA THR A 231 -6.46 41.20 -14.80
C THR A 231 -7.07 40.37 -15.93
N ALA A 232 -7.61 41.02 -16.97
CA ALA A 232 -8.38 40.36 -18.02
C ALA A 232 -7.62 39.24 -18.72
N GLY A 233 -8.19 38.02 -18.69
CA GLY A 233 -7.61 36.82 -19.33
C GLY A 233 -6.38 36.23 -18.63
N GLN A 234 -5.98 36.78 -17.47
CA GLN A 234 -4.88 36.25 -16.68
C GLN A 234 -5.25 34.90 -16.06
N ILE A 235 -4.29 33.96 -16.13
CA ILE A 235 -4.38 32.65 -15.47
C ILE A 235 -3.33 32.61 -14.37
N THR A 236 -3.73 32.30 -13.15
CA THR A 236 -2.84 32.12 -12.01
C THR A 236 -3.03 30.72 -11.43
N LEU A 237 -1.99 29.91 -11.41
CA LEU A 237 -2.01 28.58 -10.77
C LEU A 237 -1.24 28.66 -9.45
N SER A 238 -1.80 28.13 -8.38
CA SER A 238 -1.25 28.24 -7.03
C SER A 238 -1.62 27.04 -6.16
N THR A 239 -1.02 26.95 -4.97
CA THR A 239 -1.31 25.93 -3.97
C THR A 239 -2.34 26.42 -2.95
N ALA A 240 -2.94 25.49 -2.20
CA ALA A 240 -3.97 25.76 -1.18
C ALA A 240 -3.54 26.79 -0.14
N VAL A 241 -2.23 26.87 0.14
CA VAL A 241 -1.63 27.84 1.07
C VAL A 241 -1.99 29.28 0.72
N PHE A 242 -2.00 29.64 -0.57
CA PHE A 242 -2.37 30.98 -1.03
C PHE A 242 -3.88 31.23 -1.03
N GLY A 243 -4.69 30.19 -0.83
CA GLY A 243 -6.12 30.32 -0.54
C GLY A 243 -6.39 30.99 0.81
N ARG A 244 -5.39 31.01 1.70
CA ARG A 244 -5.42 31.68 3.01
C ARG A 244 -4.54 32.94 2.97
N GLY A 245 -5.00 34.05 3.57
CA GLY A 245 -4.20 35.28 3.74
C GLY A 245 -3.89 36.14 2.49
N THR A 246 -3.98 35.62 1.26
CA THR A 246 -3.58 36.36 0.05
C THR A 246 -4.73 37.18 -0.56
N ASP A 247 -4.46 38.43 -0.99
CA ASP A 247 -5.46 39.33 -1.56
C ASP A 247 -5.30 39.56 -3.07
N PHE A 248 -6.26 39.08 -3.86
CA PHE A 248 -6.30 39.26 -5.31
C PHE A 248 -7.24 40.41 -5.70
N PHE A 249 -6.77 41.64 -5.51
CA PHE A 249 -7.56 42.83 -5.84
C PHE A 249 -7.75 42.98 -7.36
N GLY A 250 -8.99 42.76 -7.83
CA GLY A 250 -9.37 43.11 -9.20
C GLY A 250 -9.51 44.63 -9.36
N LYS A 251 -8.61 45.26 -10.12
CA LYS A 251 -8.75 46.68 -10.53
C LYS A 251 -9.24 46.86 -11.96
N ASP A 252 -9.42 45.75 -12.67
CA ASP A 252 -9.74 45.71 -14.10
C ASP A 252 -11.26 45.71 -14.31
N GLU A 253 -11.79 46.78 -14.91
CA GLU A 253 -13.22 46.91 -15.24
C GLU A 253 -13.70 45.87 -16.24
N VAL A 254 -12.82 45.39 -17.13
CA VAL A 254 -13.15 44.35 -18.12
C VAL A 254 -13.41 43.01 -17.43
N VAL A 255 -12.63 42.70 -16.38
CA VAL A 255 -12.86 41.49 -15.59
C VAL A 255 -14.22 41.59 -14.91
N GLU A 256 -14.53 42.73 -14.28
CA GLU A 256 -15.79 42.96 -13.58
C GLU A 256 -17.01 42.85 -14.51
N SER A 257 -16.97 43.53 -15.67
CA SER A 257 -18.06 43.53 -16.65
C SER A 257 -18.36 42.14 -17.20
N ASN A 258 -17.33 41.28 -17.27
CA ASN A 258 -17.43 39.91 -17.80
C ASN A 258 -17.76 38.86 -16.72
N GLY A 259 -18.07 39.26 -15.48
CA GLY A 259 -18.46 38.33 -14.41
C GLY A 259 -17.41 38.11 -13.32
N GLY A 260 -16.35 38.93 -13.30
CA GLY A 260 -15.36 38.96 -12.23
C GLY A 260 -14.35 37.83 -12.26
N VAL A 261 -13.56 37.74 -11.19
CA VAL A 261 -12.55 36.70 -10.98
C VAL A 261 -13.24 35.35 -10.83
N HIS A 262 -12.71 34.32 -11.47
CA HIS A 262 -13.17 32.95 -11.34
C HIS A 262 -12.16 32.12 -10.55
N ILE A 263 -12.63 31.40 -9.54
CA ILE A 263 -11.81 30.49 -8.73
C ILE A 263 -12.16 29.05 -9.10
N ILE A 264 -11.13 28.26 -9.37
CA ILE A 264 -11.24 26.81 -9.51
C ILE A 264 -10.46 26.17 -8.36
N GLN A 265 -11.15 25.42 -7.52
CA GLN A 265 -10.52 24.62 -6.48
C GLN A 265 -10.43 23.16 -6.93
N THR A 266 -9.23 22.59 -6.93
CA THR A 266 -8.99 21.26 -7.50
C THR A 266 -8.98 20.13 -6.45
N PHE A 267 -9.47 20.40 -5.24
CA PHE A 267 -9.42 19.50 -4.10
C PHE A 267 -10.58 19.78 -3.13
N LEU A 268 -10.96 18.81 -2.33
CA LEU A 268 -11.97 19.01 -1.29
C LEU A 268 -11.28 19.45 0.00
N SER A 269 -11.54 20.68 0.46
CA SER A 269 -11.02 21.14 1.75
C SER A 269 -11.52 20.26 2.89
N GLU A 270 -10.65 19.96 3.87
CA GLU A 270 -11.03 19.18 5.06
C GLU A 270 -11.96 19.95 6.00
N GLU A 271 -11.86 21.28 6.00
CA GLU A 271 -12.70 22.16 6.79
C GLU A 271 -13.53 23.07 5.89
N LEU A 272 -14.79 23.30 6.29
CA LEU A 272 -15.69 24.20 5.54
C LEU A 272 -15.19 25.65 5.62
N SER A 273 -14.56 26.02 6.73
CA SER A 273 -13.94 27.33 6.93
C SER A 273 -12.88 27.62 5.86
N GLU A 274 -12.06 26.63 5.49
CA GLU A 274 -11.05 26.76 4.46
C GLU A 274 -11.67 26.94 3.07
N GLU A 275 -12.67 26.12 2.72
CA GLU A 275 -13.38 26.27 1.45
C GLU A 275 -13.99 27.68 1.32
N ILE A 276 -14.63 28.19 2.39
CA ILE A 276 -15.19 29.54 2.42
C ILE A 276 -14.09 30.61 2.28
N GLN A 277 -12.90 30.38 2.84
CA GLN A 277 -11.77 31.30 2.66
C GLN A 277 -11.26 31.33 1.22
N VAL A 278 -11.25 30.18 0.53
CA VAL A 278 -10.92 30.07 -0.89
C VAL A 278 -12.00 30.74 -1.75
N GLN A 279 -13.27 30.50 -1.46
CA GLN A 279 -14.41 31.19 -2.08
C GLN A 279 -14.30 32.71 -1.90
N GLY A 280 -13.92 33.16 -0.70
CA GLY A 280 -13.68 34.58 -0.38
C GLY A 280 -12.48 35.21 -1.10
N ARG A 281 -11.75 34.47 -1.95
CA ARG A 281 -10.72 35.03 -2.85
C ARG A 281 -11.33 35.63 -4.13
N THR A 282 -12.63 35.44 -4.37
CA THR A 282 -13.39 36.15 -5.41
C THR A 282 -14.51 37.02 -4.84
N ALA A 283 -15.22 37.75 -5.70
CA ALA A 283 -16.35 38.61 -5.37
C ALA A 283 -16.08 39.62 -4.22
N ARG A 284 -14.86 40.14 -4.15
CA ARG A 284 -14.42 41.05 -3.08
C ARG A 284 -14.99 42.45 -3.24
N GLN A 285 -15.28 43.12 -2.12
CA GLN A 285 -15.74 44.53 -2.10
C GLN A 285 -16.99 44.78 -2.97
N GLY A 286 -17.94 43.83 -2.99
CA GLY A 286 -19.18 43.94 -3.76
C GLY A 286 -19.03 43.62 -5.25
N LYS A 287 -17.84 43.24 -5.71
CA LYS A 287 -17.59 42.83 -7.10
C LYS A 287 -18.20 41.48 -7.43
N ARG A 288 -18.42 41.24 -8.72
CA ARG A 288 -18.84 39.94 -9.25
C ARG A 288 -17.71 38.93 -9.11
N GLY A 289 -18.08 37.67 -9.01
CA GLY A 289 -17.12 36.57 -8.99
C GLY A 289 -17.83 35.24 -9.00
N SER A 290 -17.14 34.19 -9.47
CA SER A 290 -17.71 32.85 -9.41
C SER A 290 -16.70 31.80 -8.98
N TYR A 291 -17.20 30.70 -8.46
CA TYR A 291 -16.42 29.60 -7.91
C TYR A 291 -16.86 28.27 -8.51
N GLN A 292 -15.89 27.37 -8.69
CA GLN A 292 -16.11 26.01 -9.18
C GLN A 292 -15.15 25.05 -8.49
N MET A 293 -15.60 23.81 -8.34
CA MET A 293 -14.84 22.72 -7.79
C MET A 293 -14.65 21.63 -8.84
N ILE A 294 -13.41 21.18 -9.03
CA ILE A 294 -13.08 20.04 -9.90
C ILE A 294 -12.29 19.07 -9.04
N LEU A 295 -12.79 17.86 -8.83
CA LEU A 295 -12.21 16.88 -7.92
C LEU A 295 -11.79 15.63 -8.69
N LEU A 296 -10.84 14.90 -8.11
CA LEU A 296 -10.42 13.58 -8.58
C LEU A 296 -10.92 12.51 -7.62
N GLU A 297 -11.53 11.46 -8.15
CA GLU A 297 -12.14 10.39 -7.36
C GLU A 297 -11.13 9.62 -6.50
N SER A 298 -9.92 9.37 -7.02
CA SER A 298 -8.84 8.73 -6.24
C SER A 298 -8.38 9.58 -5.05
N ASP A 299 -8.45 10.91 -5.17
CA ASP A 299 -8.08 11.82 -4.08
C ASP A 299 -9.18 11.81 -3.00
N LEU A 300 -10.45 11.68 -3.39
CA LEU A 300 -11.55 11.48 -2.43
C LEU A 300 -11.47 10.12 -1.72
N GLN A 301 -11.10 9.06 -2.44
CA GLN A 301 -10.90 7.73 -1.85
C GLN A 301 -9.80 7.77 -0.80
N SER A 302 -8.62 8.27 -1.15
CA SER A 302 -7.47 8.30 -0.25
C SER A 302 -7.67 9.22 0.96
N GLN A 303 -8.33 10.37 0.79
CA GLN A 303 -8.43 11.37 1.86
C GLN A 303 -9.70 11.27 2.72
N PHE A 304 -10.79 10.74 2.16
CA PHE A 304 -12.10 10.67 2.82
C PHE A 304 -12.66 9.24 2.91
N GLY A 305 -11.94 8.24 2.39
CA GLY A 305 -12.33 6.82 2.51
C GLY A 305 -13.54 6.45 1.66
N VAL A 306 -13.72 7.10 0.52
CA VAL A 306 -14.88 6.91 -0.38
C VAL A 306 -14.59 5.85 -1.44
N ASP A 307 -15.50 4.92 -1.65
CA ASP A 307 -15.38 3.93 -2.73
C ASP A 307 -15.44 4.59 -4.12
N ILE A 308 -14.60 4.10 -5.04
CA ILE A 308 -14.66 4.49 -6.45
C ILE A 308 -16.04 4.12 -7.02
N GLY A 309 -16.69 5.04 -7.71
CA GLY A 309 -18.05 4.94 -8.24
C GLY A 309 -19.15 5.39 -7.27
N ALA A 310 -18.82 5.80 -6.04
CA ALA A 310 -19.82 6.28 -5.09
C ALA A 310 -20.56 7.53 -5.59
N LYS A 311 -19.86 8.41 -6.34
CA LYS A 311 -20.47 9.61 -6.94
C LYS A 311 -21.63 9.30 -7.88
N ASP A 312 -21.60 8.14 -8.56
CA ASP A 312 -22.59 7.79 -9.59
C ASP A 312 -23.96 7.46 -8.97
N LYS A 313 -23.99 7.18 -7.67
CA LYS A 313 -25.20 6.94 -6.88
C LYS A 313 -25.83 8.24 -6.36
N VAL A 314 -25.13 9.38 -6.47
CA VAL A 314 -25.56 10.67 -5.92
C VAL A 314 -26.10 11.55 -7.04
N PRO A 315 -27.34 12.07 -6.94
CA PRO A 315 -27.85 13.02 -7.92
C PRO A 315 -27.00 14.30 -7.98
N GLN A 316 -26.81 14.88 -9.16
CA GLN A 316 -26.00 16.10 -9.36
C GLN A 316 -26.39 17.25 -8.42
N LYS A 317 -27.68 17.40 -8.09
CA LYS A 317 -28.19 18.45 -7.20
C LYS A 317 -27.79 18.27 -5.73
N GLU A 318 -27.49 17.04 -5.33
CA GLU A 318 -27.15 16.66 -3.96
C GLU A 318 -25.64 16.46 -3.78
N LEU A 319 -24.87 16.54 -4.87
CA LEU A 319 -23.44 16.28 -4.88
C LEU A 319 -22.66 17.15 -3.88
N TYR A 320 -23.00 18.43 -3.77
CA TYR A 320 -22.37 19.32 -2.79
C TYR A 320 -22.68 18.92 -1.34
N GLU A 321 -23.92 18.53 -1.06
CA GLU A 321 -24.32 18.13 0.28
C GLU A 321 -23.64 16.82 0.67
N TRP A 322 -23.53 15.87 -0.27
CA TRP A 322 -22.77 14.65 -0.09
C TRP A 322 -21.29 14.91 0.24
N LEU A 323 -20.63 15.84 -0.48
CA LEU A 323 -19.27 16.26 -0.15
C LEU A 323 -19.17 16.92 1.25
N CYS A 324 -20.20 17.67 1.65
CA CYS A 324 -20.28 18.23 3.00
C CYS A 324 -20.43 17.13 4.07
N ASP A 325 -21.19 16.07 3.81
CA ASP A 325 -21.34 14.94 4.73
C ASP A 325 -20.05 14.16 4.91
N LEU A 326 -19.31 13.90 3.82
CA LEU A 326 -17.98 13.29 3.87
C LEU A 326 -17.02 14.11 4.74
N ARG A 327 -17.07 15.44 4.57
CA ARG A 327 -16.28 16.37 5.38
C ARG A 327 -16.68 16.31 6.86
N ARG A 328 -17.98 16.33 7.18
CA ARG A 328 -18.48 16.24 8.57
C ARG A 328 -18.04 14.94 9.23
N LEU A 329 -18.07 13.82 8.51
CA LEU A 329 -17.64 12.52 9.02
C LEU A 329 -16.16 12.52 9.37
N LYS A 330 -15.31 13.02 8.46
CA LYS A 330 -13.86 13.14 8.69
C LYS A 330 -13.55 14.10 9.84
N HIS A 331 -14.21 15.27 9.87
CA HIS A 331 -14.04 16.24 10.94
C HIS A 331 -14.42 15.66 12.31
N ARG A 332 -15.52 14.89 12.40
CA ARG A 332 -15.91 14.22 13.65
C ARG A 332 -14.84 13.27 14.17
N LYS A 333 -14.26 12.43 13.30
CA LYS A 333 -13.14 11.55 13.68
C LYS A 333 -11.95 12.35 14.21
N ARG A 334 -11.60 13.46 13.52
CA ARG A 334 -10.52 14.36 13.94
C ARG A 334 -10.81 15.04 15.28
N CYS A 335 -12.05 15.41 15.57
CA CYS A 335 -12.45 15.98 16.86
C CYS A 335 -12.22 14.99 18.01
N ILE A 336 -12.61 13.72 17.83
CA ILE A 336 -12.38 12.66 18.83
C ILE A 336 -10.88 12.51 19.12
N GLN A 337 -10.07 12.41 18.06
CA GLN A 337 -8.61 12.34 18.19
C GLN A 337 -8.05 13.58 18.91
N MET A 338 -8.56 14.77 18.60
CA MET A 338 -8.10 16.00 19.21
C MET A 338 -8.47 16.09 20.69
N GLU A 339 -9.61 15.54 21.11
CA GLU A 339 -9.96 15.40 22.53
C GLU A 339 -9.04 14.44 23.28
N GLU A 340 -8.62 13.33 22.66
CA GLU A 340 -7.63 12.42 23.23
C GLU A 340 -6.26 13.09 23.36
N ASN A 341 -5.80 13.76 22.31
CA ASN A 341 -4.55 14.51 22.31
C ASN A 341 -4.59 15.62 23.37
N LEU A 342 -5.74 16.28 23.58
CA LEU A 342 -5.91 17.28 24.63
C LEU A 342 -5.83 16.67 26.03
N LYS A 343 -6.38 15.48 26.26
CA LYS A 343 -6.25 14.77 27.54
C LYS A 343 -4.77 14.47 27.83
N GLU A 344 -4.05 13.95 26.84
CA GLU A 344 -2.61 13.67 26.96
C GLU A 344 -1.81 14.95 27.24
N ALA A 345 -2.05 16.01 26.46
CA ALA A 345 -1.41 17.31 26.65
C ALA A 345 -1.70 17.90 28.05
N THR A 346 -2.93 17.72 28.56
CA THR A 346 -3.32 18.16 29.90
C THR A 346 -2.60 17.37 30.99
N MET A 347 -2.42 16.06 30.82
CA MET A 347 -1.63 15.26 31.78
C MET A 347 -0.19 15.74 31.85
N LYS A 348 0.44 16.03 30.70
CA LYS A 348 1.81 16.56 30.62
C LYS A 348 1.92 17.99 31.17
N ASP A 349 0.92 18.82 30.93
CA ASP A 349 0.81 20.16 31.51
C ASP A 349 0.72 20.10 33.04
N CYS A 350 -0.15 19.25 33.58
CA CYS A 350 -0.25 19.02 35.03
C CYS A 350 1.05 18.48 35.63
N ALA A 351 1.70 17.51 34.98
CA ALA A 351 2.98 16.97 35.41
C ALA A 351 4.09 18.04 35.40
N THR A 352 4.08 18.92 34.38
CA THR A 352 4.99 20.08 34.32
C THR A 352 4.77 21.00 35.51
N HIS A 353 3.53 21.33 35.86
CA HIS A 353 3.23 22.15 37.03
C HIS A 353 3.69 21.48 38.34
N ARG A 354 3.39 20.18 38.53
CA ARG A 354 3.85 19.43 39.73
C ARG A 354 5.37 19.42 39.86
N TYR A 355 6.08 19.19 38.76
CA TYR A 355 7.53 19.25 38.73
C TYR A 355 8.05 20.61 39.23
N PHE A 356 7.51 21.71 38.71
CA PHE A 356 7.90 23.05 39.16
C PHE A 356 7.47 23.34 40.61
N ASP A 357 6.32 22.86 41.07
CA ASP A 357 5.88 22.99 42.46
C ASP A 357 6.84 22.27 43.42
N TYR A 358 7.28 21.05 43.09
CA TYR A 358 8.29 20.33 43.88
C TYR A 358 9.64 21.04 43.89
N LEU A 359 10.07 21.62 42.75
CA LEU A 359 11.29 22.42 42.70
C LEU A 359 11.19 23.67 43.59
N LEU A 360 10.07 24.40 43.53
CA LEU A 360 9.84 25.59 44.34
C LEU A 360 9.73 25.26 45.84
N ALA A 361 9.18 24.09 46.18
CA ALA A 361 9.12 23.57 47.54
C ALA A 361 10.46 23.02 48.05
N GLY A 362 11.49 22.91 47.20
CA GLY A 362 12.80 22.36 47.54
C GLY A 362 12.83 20.83 47.68
N ASN A 363 11.81 20.12 47.18
CA ASN A 363 11.73 18.66 47.23
C ASN A 363 12.40 18.03 46.00
N ILE A 364 13.72 17.83 46.10
CA ILE A 364 14.57 17.38 44.98
C ILE A 364 14.23 15.96 44.54
N THR A 365 13.88 15.06 45.45
CA THR A 365 13.61 13.65 45.14
C THR A 365 12.37 13.52 44.25
N ASP A 366 11.26 14.13 44.67
CA ASP A 366 9.99 14.06 43.93
C ASP A 366 10.09 14.87 42.63
N ALA A 367 10.78 16.02 42.64
CA ALA A 367 11.06 16.78 41.42
C ALA A 367 11.89 15.96 40.41
N THR A 368 12.87 15.17 40.87
CA THR A 368 13.69 14.34 39.97
C THR A 368 12.85 13.20 39.37
N SER A 369 12.00 12.57 40.18
CA SER A 369 11.11 11.50 39.72
C SER A 369 10.08 12.00 38.70
N GLU A 370 9.39 13.10 39.00
CA GLU A 370 8.43 13.70 38.08
C GLU A 370 9.10 14.22 36.80
N PHE A 371 10.31 14.78 36.91
CA PHE A 371 11.08 15.16 35.73
C PHE A 371 11.45 13.96 34.86
N GLU A 372 11.85 12.83 35.45
CA GLU A 372 12.16 11.62 34.69
C GLU A 372 10.93 11.12 33.92
N GLU A 373 9.78 11.02 34.58
CA GLU A 373 8.52 10.60 33.95
C GLU A 373 8.08 11.59 32.87
N LEU A 374 8.08 12.89 33.16
CA LEU A 374 7.76 13.95 32.22
C LEU A 374 8.70 13.91 31.02
N TYR A 375 10.00 13.79 31.24
CA TYR A 375 11.01 13.72 30.19
C TYR A 375 10.84 12.52 29.28
N ARG A 376 10.57 11.33 29.84
CA ARG A 376 10.24 10.11 29.08
C ARG A 376 8.92 10.25 28.34
N SER A 377 7.95 11.00 28.86
CA SER A 377 6.67 11.25 28.17
C SER A 377 6.77 12.30 27.04
N MET A 378 7.74 13.21 27.13
CA MET A 378 7.98 14.26 26.14
C MET A 378 8.90 13.81 25.00
N LYS A 379 9.75 12.81 25.24
CA LYS A 379 10.75 12.34 24.30
C LYS A 379 10.52 10.86 24.00
N LYS A 380 10.41 10.55 22.71
CA LYS A 380 10.31 9.18 22.19
C LYS A 380 11.45 8.33 22.76
N ALA A 381 11.14 7.06 23.04
CA ALA A 381 12.14 6.11 23.51
C ALA A 381 13.32 6.06 22.53
N PRO A 382 14.57 5.92 23.01
CA PRO A 382 15.72 5.84 22.12
C PRO A 382 15.53 4.69 21.14
N MET A 383 15.81 4.92 19.85
CA MET A 383 15.72 3.87 18.84
C MET A 383 16.61 2.68 19.26
N PRO A 384 16.05 1.47 19.34
CA PRO A 384 16.80 0.29 19.73
C PRO A 384 17.87 -0.01 18.66
N THR A 385 19.07 -0.35 19.10
CA THR A 385 20.18 -0.70 18.20
C THR A 385 19.99 -2.06 17.52
N SER A 386 19.13 -2.91 18.08
CA SER A 386 18.75 -4.19 17.51
C SER A 386 17.32 -4.53 17.92
N LEU A 387 16.58 -5.18 17.03
CA LEU A 387 15.21 -5.63 17.24
C LEU A 387 15.07 -7.10 16.86
N MET A 388 14.30 -7.85 17.64
CA MET A 388 13.93 -9.22 17.35
C MET A 388 12.53 -9.28 16.73
N ILE A 389 12.33 -10.22 15.81
CA ILE A 389 11.06 -10.50 15.14
C ILE A 389 10.69 -11.95 15.37
N ASP A 390 9.52 -12.19 15.96
CA ASP A 390 8.89 -13.51 16.04
C ASP A 390 7.89 -13.66 14.90
N LEU A 391 8.20 -14.55 13.96
CA LEU A 391 7.36 -14.87 12.81
C LEU A 391 6.84 -16.30 12.89
N ALA A 392 5.55 -16.47 13.19
CA ALA A 392 4.91 -17.78 13.23
C ALA A 392 4.13 -18.05 11.93
N PHE A 393 4.27 -19.26 11.39
CA PHE A 393 3.48 -19.75 10.26
C PHE A 393 2.40 -20.71 10.75
N ALA A 394 1.13 -20.36 10.53
CA ALA A 394 0.00 -21.26 10.71
C ALA A 394 -0.41 -21.78 9.33
N ILE A 395 -0.11 -23.04 9.04
CA ILE A 395 -0.29 -23.62 7.70
C ILE A 395 -1.43 -24.63 7.75
N ASP A 396 -2.43 -24.41 6.91
CA ASP A 396 -3.44 -25.42 6.61
C ASP A 396 -2.79 -26.59 5.88
N VAL A 397 -2.87 -27.78 6.50
CA VAL A 397 -2.26 -29.03 6.02
C VAL A 397 -3.31 -30.10 5.69
N THR A 398 -4.55 -29.69 5.39
CA THR A 398 -5.61 -30.59 4.94
C THR A 398 -5.43 -31.01 3.49
N GLY A 399 -6.19 -32.02 3.06
CA GLY A 399 -6.04 -32.62 1.74
C GLY A 399 -6.26 -31.63 0.59
N SER A 400 -7.10 -30.60 0.77
CA SER A 400 -7.36 -29.55 -0.22
C SER A 400 -6.11 -28.72 -0.53
N MET A 401 -5.22 -28.57 0.46
CA MET A 401 -4.00 -27.79 0.36
C MET A 401 -2.87 -28.46 -0.45
N ALA A 402 -3.03 -29.73 -0.85
CA ALA A 402 -2.04 -30.49 -1.63
C ALA A 402 -1.51 -29.81 -2.90
N PRO A 403 -2.34 -29.11 -3.73
CA PRO A 403 -1.86 -28.38 -4.90
C PRO A 403 -0.98 -27.17 -4.54
N TYR A 404 -1.10 -26.64 -3.32
CA TYR A 404 -0.48 -25.38 -2.87
C TYR A 404 0.78 -25.60 -2.02
N SER A 405 1.04 -26.82 -1.51
CA SER A 405 2.18 -27.12 -0.63
C SER A 405 3.53 -26.63 -1.14
N LEU A 406 3.83 -26.83 -2.43
CA LEU A 406 5.09 -26.36 -3.03
C LEU A 406 5.17 -24.84 -3.14
N SER A 407 4.03 -24.18 -3.41
CA SER A 407 3.94 -22.73 -3.44
C SER A 407 4.16 -22.13 -2.05
N ILE A 408 3.60 -22.73 -1.01
CA ILE A 408 3.80 -22.32 0.38
C ILE A 408 5.27 -22.43 0.76
N ILE A 409 5.90 -23.58 0.50
CA ILE A 409 7.34 -23.79 0.79
C ILE A 409 8.18 -22.73 0.09
N SER A 410 7.98 -22.52 -1.21
CA SER A 410 8.75 -21.52 -1.98
C SER A 410 8.55 -20.10 -1.45
N THR A 411 7.35 -19.77 -0.96
CA THR A 411 7.03 -18.46 -0.40
C THR A 411 7.73 -18.26 0.94
N VAL A 412 7.64 -19.26 1.83
CA VAL A 412 8.29 -19.24 3.13
C VAL A 412 9.81 -19.16 2.97
N GLU A 413 10.40 -19.95 2.08
CA GLU A 413 11.84 -19.89 1.79
C GLU A 413 12.27 -18.50 1.31
N SER A 414 11.54 -17.90 0.38
CA SER A 414 11.82 -16.56 -0.14
C SER A 414 11.66 -15.45 0.91
N LEU A 415 10.65 -15.54 1.77
CA LEU A 415 10.42 -14.56 2.84
C LEU A 415 11.56 -14.53 3.86
N ILE A 416 12.12 -15.71 4.16
CA ILE A 416 13.11 -15.87 5.22
C ILE A 416 14.55 -15.84 4.65
N THR A 417 14.76 -16.26 3.40
CA THR A 417 16.09 -16.40 2.78
C THR A 417 16.21 -15.71 1.42
N GLY A 418 17.38 -15.15 1.14
CA GLY A 418 17.70 -14.52 -0.15
C GLY A 418 17.71 -12.98 -0.11
N GLN A 419 17.98 -12.37 -1.27
CA GLN A 419 18.12 -10.92 -1.44
C GLN A 419 16.80 -10.14 -1.24
N SER A 420 15.68 -10.84 -1.34
CA SER A 420 14.32 -10.34 -1.18
C SER A 420 13.70 -10.66 0.18
N SER A 421 14.48 -11.28 1.07
CA SER A 421 14.05 -11.64 2.43
C SER A 421 13.62 -10.43 3.24
N ILE A 422 12.83 -10.69 4.29
CA ILE A 422 12.32 -9.65 5.18
C ILE A 422 13.45 -8.86 5.84
N LEU A 423 14.54 -9.52 6.24
CA LEU A 423 15.68 -8.88 6.90
C LEU A 423 16.42 -7.92 5.97
N GLU A 424 16.65 -8.29 4.71
CA GLU A 424 17.31 -7.42 3.73
C GLU A 424 16.45 -6.20 3.36
N LYS A 425 15.12 -6.36 3.28
CA LYS A 425 14.19 -5.24 3.04
C LYS A 425 14.04 -4.31 4.24
N LEU A 426 14.02 -4.85 5.46
CA LEU A 426 14.00 -4.03 6.67
C LEU A 426 15.32 -3.27 6.82
N LYS A 427 16.46 -3.90 6.50
CA LYS A 427 17.77 -3.25 6.49
C LYS A 427 17.89 -2.17 5.42
N SER A 428 17.25 -2.31 4.26
CA SER A 428 17.24 -1.24 3.24
C SER A 428 16.35 -0.06 3.63
N THR A 429 15.30 -0.30 4.42
CA THR A 429 14.35 0.72 4.87
C THR A 429 14.84 1.46 6.12
N LEU A 430 15.47 0.73 7.06
CA LEU A 430 15.99 1.22 8.34
C LEU A 430 17.42 0.69 8.55
N PRO A 431 18.43 1.22 7.83
CA PRO A 431 19.80 0.72 7.87
C PRO A 431 20.49 0.90 9.24
N GLU A 432 19.95 1.76 10.09
CA GLU A 432 20.45 2.04 11.44
C GLU A 432 20.08 0.99 12.51
N ILE A 433 19.19 0.03 12.23
CA ILE A 433 18.73 -1.00 13.17
C ILE A 433 19.17 -2.40 12.72
N GLU A 434 19.74 -3.19 13.64
CA GLU A 434 20.04 -4.60 13.40
C GLU A 434 18.81 -5.48 13.69
N PHE A 435 18.17 -6.00 12.64
CA PHE A 435 17.03 -6.92 12.77
C PHE A 435 17.48 -8.38 12.87
N LYS A 436 16.84 -9.13 13.77
CA LYS A 436 17.02 -10.58 13.95
C LYS A 436 15.68 -11.28 13.87
N LEU A 437 15.65 -12.46 13.25
CA LEU A 437 14.43 -13.20 12.97
C LEU A 437 14.43 -14.55 13.70
N ARG A 438 13.33 -14.86 14.37
CA ARG A 438 13.00 -16.20 14.85
C ARG A 438 11.74 -16.69 14.17
N VAL A 439 11.72 -17.95 13.80
CA VAL A 439 10.64 -18.58 13.04
C VAL A 439 9.96 -19.66 13.86
N GLY A 440 8.64 -19.63 13.91
CA GLY A 440 7.78 -20.67 14.46
C GLY A 440 6.84 -21.25 13.41
N CYS A 441 6.35 -22.47 13.60
CA CYS A 441 5.42 -23.08 12.65
C CYS A 441 4.50 -24.12 13.30
N VAL A 442 3.22 -24.08 12.92
CA VAL A 442 2.20 -25.08 13.24
C VAL A 442 1.43 -25.46 11.97
N GLY A 443 1.19 -26.75 11.80
CA GLY A 443 0.21 -27.25 10.84
C GLY A 443 -1.14 -27.38 11.53
N PHE A 444 -2.20 -26.83 10.95
CA PHE A 444 -3.56 -27.00 11.46
C PHE A 444 -4.46 -27.70 10.44
N ARG A 445 -5.52 -28.34 10.95
CA ARG A 445 -6.54 -29.07 10.20
C ARG A 445 -7.93 -28.80 10.80
N ASP A 446 -8.95 -29.37 10.18
CA ASP A 446 -10.32 -29.46 10.68
C ASP A 446 -10.33 -29.99 12.13
N PHE A 447 -11.28 -29.49 12.90
CA PHE A 447 -11.55 -29.95 14.25
C PHE A 447 -11.75 -31.46 14.36
N ASP A 448 -12.41 -32.07 13.38
CA ASP A 448 -12.71 -33.50 13.39
C ASP A 448 -11.48 -34.38 13.16
N ASP A 449 -10.34 -33.81 12.77
CA ASP A 449 -9.06 -34.51 12.63
C ASP A 449 -8.32 -34.73 13.98
N LYS A 450 -8.98 -34.47 15.12
CA LYS A 450 -8.44 -34.78 16.46
C LYS A 450 -8.01 -36.26 16.57
N PRO A 451 -6.79 -36.56 17.08
CA PRO A 451 -5.90 -35.66 17.82
C PRO A 451 -4.91 -34.86 16.95
N ASN A 452 -4.90 -35.03 15.63
CA ASN A 452 -3.93 -34.41 14.71
C ASN A 452 -4.36 -33.03 14.18
N GLN A 453 -5.29 -32.38 14.87
CA GLN A 453 -5.81 -31.04 14.57
C GLN A 453 -4.70 -29.99 14.54
N PHE A 454 -3.75 -30.06 15.48
CA PHE A 454 -2.57 -29.20 15.51
C PHE A 454 -1.30 -30.03 15.51
N GLN A 455 -0.34 -29.64 14.68
CA GLN A 455 0.96 -30.26 14.53
C GLN A 455 2.03 -29.19 14.70
N ASP A 456 2.41 -28.93 15.95
CA ASP A 456 3.47 -27.97 16.29
C ASP A 456 4.85 -28.51 15.91
N ILE A 457 5.70 -27.61 15.42
CA ILE A 457 7.13 -27.85 15.32
C ILE A 457 7.79 -27.23 16.55
N ILE A 458 8.33 -28.10 17.42
CA ILE A 458 9.00 -27.70 18.67
C ILE A 458 10.50 -27.91 18.51
N TRP A 459 11.29 -26.87 18.78
CA TRP A 459 12.75 -26.90 18.80
C TRP A 459 13.28 -26.90 20.24
N SER A 460 14.61 -26.96 20.41
CA SER A 460 15.26 -27.06 21.72
C SER A 460 14.94 -25.91 22.68
N GLU A 461 14.58 -24.72 22.16
CA GLU A 461 14.34 -23.49 22.93
C GLU A 461 12.87 -23.06 22.93
N GLY A 462 11.93 -23.91 22.49
CA GLY A 462 10.49 -23.62 22.39
C GLY A 462 9.93 -23.73 20.98
N HIS A 463 8.89 -22.96 20.67
CA HIS A 463 8.21 -22.96 19.36
C HIS A 463 8.85 -22.02 18.35
N PHE A 464 9.97 -21.37 18.69
CA PHE A 464 10.71 -20.46 17.82
C PHE A 464 12.18 -20.87 17.72
N THR A 465 12.74 -20.77 16.52
CA THR A 465 14.18 -21.00 16.25
C THR A 465 14.77 -19.86 15.42
N ASP A 466 16.03 -19.50 15.65
CA ASP A 466 16.83 -18.61 14.81
C ASP A 466 17.68 -19.38 13.77
N ASP A 467 17.69 -20.73 13.82
CA ASP A 467 18.29 -21.59 12.80
C ASP A 467 17.34 -21.75 11.60
N ILE A 468 17.50 -20.84 10.63
CA ILE A 468 16.68 -20.75 9.43
C ILE A 468 16.74 -22.03 8.56
N PRO A 469 17.91 -22.63 8.26
CA PRO A 469 17.97 -23.90 7.52
C PRO A 469 17.16 -25.02 8.18
N ILE A 470 17.25 -25.17 9.51
CA ILE A 470 16.47 -26.17 10.24
C ILE A 470 14.97 -25.85 10.16
N ALA A 471 14.58 -24.58 10.33
CA ALA A 471 13.20 -24.16 10.21
C ALA A 471 12.58 -24.54 8.86
N ILE A 472 13.27 -24.22 7.76
CA ILE A 472 12.83 -24.54 6.40
C ILE A 472 12.68 -26.05 6.20
N HIS A 473 13.63 -26.85 6.71
CA HIS A 473 13.55 -28.30 6.60
C HIS A 473 12.31 -28.86 7.32
N SER A 474 12.04 -28.39 8.54
CA SER A 474 10.86 -28.80 9.30
C SER A 474 9.55 -28.40 8.59
N ILE A 475 9.48 -27.19 8.02
CA ILE A 475 8.29 -26.72 7.28
C ILE A 475 8.07 -27.55 6.01
N LYS A 476 9.13 -27.90 5.28
CA LYS A 476 9.04 -28.82 4.12
C LYS A 476 8.48 -30.18 4.51
N SER A 477 8.91 -30.69 5.67
CA SER A 477 8.43 -31.97 6.17
C SER A 477 6.95 -31.91 6.56
N LEU A 478 6.51 -30.80 7.16
CA LEU A 478 5.11 -30.55 7.54
C LEU A 478 4.19 -30.49 6.30
N CYS A 479 4.57 -29.71 5.28
CA CYS A 479 3.77 -29.55 4.05
C CYS A 479 3.86 -30.73 3.07
N GLY A 480 4.71 -31.73 3.36
CA GLY A 480 5.04 -32.81 2.43
C GLY A 480 3.93 -33.85 2.22
N ASN A 481 3.04 -34.01 3.20
CA ASN A 481 1.92 -34.97 3.15
C ASN A 481 0.65 -34.32 3.73
N PRO A 482 -0.03 -33.44 2.99
CA PRO A 482 -1.33 -32.91 3.41
C PRO A 482 -2.40 -34.01 3.41
N TYR A 483 -3.22 -34.04 4.45
CA TYR A 483 -4.33 -34.99 4.64
C TYR A 483 -5.28 -34.45 5.72
N GLY A 484 -6.53 -34.93 5.73
CA GLY A 484 -7.59 -34.42 6.61
C GLY A 484 -8.51 -33.45 5.88
N GLY A 485 -9.31 -32.70 6.62
CA GLY A 485 -10.37 -31.81 6.10
C GLY A 485 -11.70 -32.56 5.97
N CYS A 486 -12.19 -33.15 7.06
CA CYS A 486 -13.37 -34.01 7.08
C CYS A 486 -14.65 -33.32 6.57
N ASP A 487 -14.70 -31.99 6.64
CA ASP A 487 -15.72 -31.16 6.01
C ASP A 487 -15.15 -30.04 5.12
N ILE A 488 -15.96 -29.05 4.79
CA ILE A 488 -15.58 -27.94 3.89
C ILE A 488 -14.94 -26.77 4.62
N ALA A 489 -14.90 -26.78 5.95
CA ALA A 489 -14.41 -25.73 6.80
C ALA A 489 -13.20 -26.21 7.61
N GLU A 490 -12.37 -25.26 8.03
CA GLU A 490 -11.14 -25.54 8.76
C GLU A 490 -11.08 -24.74 10.06
N ASP A 491 -10.26 -25.19 11.00
CA ASP A 491 -10.17 -24.58 12.32
C ASP A 491 -9.20 -23.38 12.39
N HIS A 492 -9.54 -22.30 11.67
CA HIS A 492 -8.74 -21.06 11.71
C HIS A 492 -8.75 -20.39 13.09
N ILE A 493 -9.89 -20.40 13.79
CA ILE A 493 -10.03 -19.76 15.12
C ILE A 493 -9.16 -20.48 16.14
N GLY A 494 -9.22 -21.81 16.17
CA GLY A 494 -8.40 -22.65 17.01
C GLY A 494 -6.92 -22.51 16.66
N ALA A 495 -6.53 -22.45 15.38
CA ALA A 495 -5.14 -22.25 14.99
C ALA A 495 -4.56 -20.92 15.51
N ILE A 496 -5.31 -19.82 15.38
CA ILE A 496 -4.90 -18.50 15.90
C ILE A 496 -4.82 -18.53 17.42
N HIS A 497 -5.85 -19.05 18.09
CA HIS A 497 -5.90 -19.13 19.54
C HIS A 497 -4.80 -20.03 20.11
N HIS A 498 -4.50 -21.15 19.44
CA HIS A 498 -3.45 -22.09 19.81
C HIS A 498 -2.07 -21.44 19.74
N CYS A 499 -1.72 -20.81 18.61
CA CYS A 499 -0.44 -20.10 18.46
C CYS A 499 -0.29 -19.00 19.51
N ALA A 500 -1.36 -18.25 19.76
CA ALA A 500 -1.32 -17.12 20.67
C ALA A 500 -1.26 -17.56 22.13
N ASN A 501 -2.00 -18.58 22.58
CA ASN A 501 -2.14 -18.89 24.01
C ASN A 501 -1.54 -20.23 24.45
N HIS A 502 -1.46 -21.24 23.59
CA HIS A 502 -0.96 -22.57 23.97
C HIS A 502 0.54 -22.73 23.79
N TRP A 503 1.18 -21.83 23.03
CA TRP A 503 2.64 -21.69 23.03
C TRP A 503 3.08 -21.00 24.34
N THR A 504 3.31 -21.82 25.36
CA THR A 504 3.60 -21.38 26.75
C THR A 504 5.07 -21.50 27.14
N HIS A 505 5.98 -21.80 26.21
CA HIS A 505 7.40 -21.86 26.56
C HIS A 505 7.89 -20.43 26.94
N PRO A 506 8.79 -20.27 27.93
CA PRO A 506 9.24 -18.95 28.36
C PRO A 506 9.86 -18.06 27.27
N ASN A 507 10.32 -18.68 26.16
CA ASN A 507 10.91 -17.99 25.02
C ASN A 507 9.92 -17.68 23.89
N ASP A 508 8.66 -18.13 24.00
CA ASP A 508 7.63 -17.90 22.98
C ASP A 508 7.12 -16.46 23.08
N TRP A 509 7.01 -15.78 21.92
CA TRP A 509 6.45 -14.43 21.82
C TRP A 509 7.15 -13.37 22.68
N THR A 510 8.47 -13.50 22.88
CA THR A 510 9.29 -12.58 23.67
C THR A 510 9.88 -11.42 22.86
N SER A 511 9.78 -11.44 21.53
CA SER A 511 10.33 -10.40 20.65
C SER A 511 9.49 -9.11 20.64
N GLU A 512 10.09 -8.00 20.21
CA GLU A 512 9.42 -6.70 20.09
C GLU A 512 8.36 -6.71 18.97
N ILE A 513 8.66 -7.40 17.86
CA ILE A 513 7.75 -7.55 16.73
C ILE A 513 7.24 -8.99 16.71
N LYS A 514 5.92 -9.17 16.62
CA LYS A 514 5.25 -10.47 16.68
C LYS A 514 4.22 -10.57 15.57
N CYS A 515 4.34 -11.59 14.73
CA CYS A 515 3.51 -11.77 13.55
C CYS A 515 3.08 -13.23 13.38
N ILE A 516 1.83 -13.45 12.98
CA ILE A 516 1.32 -14.74 12.48
C ILE A 516 0.99 -14.59 11.00
N ILE A 517 1.49 -15.51 10.17
CA ILE A 517 1.06 -15.68 8.77
C ILE A 517 0.23 -16.96 8.69
N LEU A 518 -1.05 -16.82 8.36
CA LEU A 518 -1.98 -17.93 8.20
C LEU A 518 -2.20 -18.23 6.71
N PHE A 519 -2.04 -19.49 6.30
CA PHE A 519 -2.33 -19.98 4.94
C PHE A 519 -3.53 -20.93 4.95
N SER A 520 -4.52 -20.72 4.08
CA SER A 520 -5.64 -21.66 3.88
C SER A 520 -6.36 -21.45 2.55
N ASP A 521 -7.07 -22.47 2.09
CA ASP A 521 -7.98 -22.44 0.93
C ASP A 521 -9.46 -22.63 1.28
N ALA A 522 -9.81 -22.73 2.57
CA ALA A 522 -11.14 -23.08 3.05
C ALA A 522 -11.77 -22.03 3.99
N PRO A 523 -13.12 -21.97 4.10
CA PRO A 523 -13.82 -21.14 5.08
C PRO A 523 -13.60 -21.63 6.52
N THR A 524 -13.86 -20.76 7.49
CA THR A 524 -13.85 -21.12 8.93
C THR A 524 -15.19 -21.68 9.37
N HIS A 525 -15.17 -22.63 10.32
CA HIS A 525 -16.39 -23.13 10.96
C HIS A 525 -17.29 -21.99 11.46
N GLY A 526 -18.60 -22.12 11.25
CA GLY A 526 -19.58 -21.13 11.69
C GLY A 526 -19.72 -19.89 10.79
N LEU A 527 -18.90 -19.75 9.74
CA LEU A 527 -18.94 -18.64 8.77
C LEU A 527 -19.23 -19.10 7.33
N VAL A 528 -19.60 -20.37 7.15
CA VAL A 528 -19.97 -20.95 5.85
C VAL A 528 -21.34 -20.45 5.40
N ARG A 529 -21.47 -19.97 4.15
CA ARG A 529 -22.74 -19.44 3.61
C ARG A 529 -23.78 -20.56 3.39
N PRO A 530 -25.06 -20.38 3.80
CA PRO A 530 -26.10 -21.38 3.55
C PRO A 530 -26.52 -21.41 2.07
N VAL A 531 -26.51 -22.61 1.47
CA VAL A 531 -27.00 -22.85 0.09
C VAL A 531 -28.28 -23.68 0.13
N PHE A 532 -29.32 -23.22 -0.58
CA PHE A 532 -30.60 -23.90 -0.71
C PHE A 532 -30.53 -25.09 -1.69
N SER A 533 -30.13 -26.27 -1.23
CA SER A 533 -30.57 -27.57 -1.78
C SER A 533 -29.92 -28.73 -1.02
N GLY A 534 -30.72 -29.69 -0.57
CA GLY A 534 -30.26 -30.83 0.20
C GLY A 534 -29.42 -31.82 -0.60
N ASP A 535 -28.14 -31.88 -0.28
CA ASP A 535 -27.32 -33.09 -0.39
C ASP A 535 -26.19 -32.99 0.67
N SER A 536 -25.87 -34.11 1.29
CA SER A 536 -25.08 -34.22 2.52
C SER A 536 -23.56 -34.15 2.29
N SER A 537 -22.95 -33.00 2.59
CA SER A 537 -21.61 -32.84 3.22
C SER A 537 -21.42 -31.38 3.63
N TYR A 538 -22.06 -30.99 4.73
CA TYR A 538 -22.00 -29.63 5.26
C TYR A 538 -20.87 -29.53 6.28
N ASP A 539 -20.32 -28.32 6.47
CA ASP A 539 -19.60 -27.95 7.70
C ASP A 539 -20.34 -28.58 8.88
N ASN A 540 -19.64 -29.43 9.63
CA ASN A 540 -20.21 -30.18 10.73
C ASN A 540 -20.61 -29.22 11.87
N TYR A 541 -20.13 -27.97 11.83
CA TYR A 541 -20.28 -26.94 12.84
C TYR A 541 -20.71 -25.57 12.25
N PRO A 542 -21.87 -25.50 11.55
CA PRO A 542 -22.26 -24.36 10.72
C PRO A 542 -22.73 -23.12 11.49
N THR A 543 -22.80 -23.19 12.83
CA THR A 543 -23.36 -22.11 13.66
C THR A 543 -22.45 -21.67 14.81
N HIS A 544 -21.45 -22.48 15.17
CA HIS A 544 -20.56 -22.21 16.30
C HIS A 544 -19.33 -23.11 16.20
N HIS A 545 -18.20 -22.64 16.72
CA HIS A 545 -17.03 -23.48 16.89
C HIS A 545 -17.32 -24.61 17.91
N PRO A 546 -16.84 -25.85 17.68
CA PRO A 546 -17.11 -27.01 18.53
C PRO A 546 -16.71 -26.84 20.01
N ASP A 547 -15.55 -26.24 20.27
CA ASP A 547 -15.07 -25.95 21.63
C ASP A 547 -15.68 -24.67 22.24
N GLY A 548 -16.66 -24.04 21.57
CA GLY A 548 -17.30 -22.81 22.02
C GLY A 548 -16.46 -21.53 21.88
N LEU A 549 -15.24 -21.64 21.32
CA LEU A 549 -14.38 -20.53 20.96
C LEU A 549 -15.07 -19.62 19.95
N LYS A 550 -15.03 -18.33 20.20
CA LYS A 550 -15.57 -17.33 19.28
C LYS A 550 -14.44 -16.61 18.55
N LEU A 551 -14.81 -15.94 17.46
CA LEU A 551 -13.90 -15.09 16.71
C LEU A 551 -13.29 -14.00 17.62
N GLU A 552 -14.09 -13.48 18.55
CA GLU A 552 -13.65 -12.51 19.54
C GLU A 552 -12.54 -13.06 20.45
N ASP A 553 -12.55 -14.35 20.78
CA ASP A 553 -11.52 -14.96 21.63
C ASP A 553 -10.17 -15.04 20.90
N ALA A 554 -10.18 -15.35 19.60
CA ALA A 554 -8.98 -15.32 18.77
C ALA A 554 -8.43 -13.89 18.62
N VAL A 555 -9.31 -12.90 18.40
CA VAL A 555 -8.94 -11.49 18.32
C VAL A 555 -8.37 -10.98 19.64
N LEU A 556 -9.01 -11.29 20.77
CA LEU A 556 -8.51 -10.98 22.11
C LEU A 556 -7.13 -11.58 22.35
N SER A 557 -6.89 -12.81 21.90
CA SER A 557 -5.60 -13.48 22.07
C SER A 557 -4.47 -12.79 21.29
N LEU A 558 -4.78 -12.29 20.09
CA LEU A 558 -3.85 -11.50 19.28
C LEU A 558 -3.57 -10.14 19.93
N LEU A 559 -4.61 -9.42 20.35
CA LEU A 559 -4.49 -8.09 20.97
C LEU A 559 -3.75 -8.14 22.32
N ALA A 560 -4.03 -9.15 23.16
CA ALA A 560 -3.41 -9.29 24.47
C ALA A 560 -1.89 -9.48 24.40
N LYS A 561 -1.38 -10.07 23.32
CA LYS A 561 0.06 -10.29 23.10
C LYS A 561 0.68 -9.35 22.07
N ASP A 562 -0.12 -8.44 21.49
CA ASP A 562 0.27 -7.50 20.44
C ASP A 562 0.85 -8.20 19.19
N ILE A 563 0.11 -9.19 18.69
CA ILE A 563 0.46 -10.03 17.54
C ILE A 563 -0.29 -9.56 16.29
N SER A 564 0.46 -9.24 15.23
CA SER A 564 -0.11 -8.90 13.92
C SER A 564 -0.49 -10.15 13.12
N LEU A 565 -1.70 -10.20 12.57
CA LEU A 565 -2.18 -11.31 11.74
C LEU A 565 -2.16 -10.96 10.24
N PHE A 566 -1.53 -11.83 9.44
CA PHE A 566 -1.56 -11.82 7.99
C PHE A 566 -2.31 -13.06 7.50
N PHE A 567 -3.40 -12.86 6.76
CA PHE A 567 -4.22 -13.95 6.23
C PHE A 567 -3.96 -14.11 4.73
N CYS A 568 -3.48 -15.29 4.32
CA CYS A 568 -3.10 -15.64 2.96
C CYS A 568 -4.08 -16.69 2.41
N SER A 569 -5.02 -16.23 1.56
CA SER A 569 -6.11 -17.08 1.05
C SER A 569 -5.87 -17.60 -0.37
N PHE A 570 -5.79 -18.92 -0.53
CA PHE A 570 -5.67 -19.58 -1.84
C PHE A 570 -7.01 -19.69 -2.60
N ASP A 571 -8.15 -19.61 -1.91
CA ASP A 571 -9.48 -19.39 -2.51
C ASP A 571 -10.19 -18.19 -1.85
N PRO A 572 -9.96 -16.97 -2.36
CA PRO A 572 -10.55 -15.74 -1.82
C PRO A 572 -12.08 -15.67 -1.87
N HIS A 573 -12.76 -16.57 -2.58
CA HIS A 573 -14.21 -16.63 -2.55
C HIS A 573 -14.69 -17.46 -1.35
N ALA A 574 -14.03 -18.58 -1.09
CA ALA A 574 -14.31 -19.45 0.04
C ALA A 574 -14.03 -18.74 1.38
N THR A 575 -12.90 -18.04 1.48
CA THR A 575 -12.45 -17.37 2.71
C THR A 575 -13.05 -15.96 2.90
N ALA A 576 -13.72 -15.37 1.90
CA ALA A 576 -14.18 -13.97 1.94
C ALA A 576 -14.94 -13.61 3.22
N THR A 577 -15.88 -14.47 3.65
CA THR A 577 -16.68 -14.23 4.85
C THR A 577 -15.82 -14.28 6.11
N THR A 578 -14.88 -15.23 6.19
CA THR A 578 -13.89 -15.31 7.27
C THR A 578 -13.04 -14.03 7.31
N GLU A 579 -12.48 -13.62 6.18
CA GLU A 579 -11.64 -12.43 6.06
C GLU A 579 -12.37 -11.16 6.53
N GLU A 580 -13.62 -10.98 6.07
CA GLU A 580 -14.47 -9.83 6.42
C GLU A 580 -14.82 -9.81 7.92
N GLU A 581 -15.20 -10.94 8.49
CA GLU A 581 -15.62 -11.02 9.90
C GLU A 581 -14.46 -10.85 10.88
N ILE A 582 -13.28 -11.47 10.63
CA ILE A 582 -12.13 -11.25 11.53
C ILE A 582 -11.67 -9.78 11.42
N SER A 583 -11.72 -9.18 10.22
CA SER A 583 -11.36 -7.77 10.02
C SER A 583 -12.33 -6.83 10.74
N ARG A 584 -13.64 -7.13 10.68
CA ARG A 584 -14.68 -6.39 11.42
C ARG A 584 -14.45 -6.49 12.92
N CYS A 585 -14.29 -7.69 13.47
CA CYS A 585 -14.07 -7.89 14.90
C CYS A 585 -12.80 -7.18 15.41
N MET A 586 -11.71 -7.19 14.64
CA MET A 586 -10.50 -6.45 15.00
C MET A 586 -10.71 -4.93 15.02
N LYS A 587 -11.44 -4.36 14.04
CA LYS A 587 -11.69 -2.91 13.97
C LYS A 587 -12.66 -2.41 15.03
N GLU A 588 -13.64 -3.22 15.40
CA GLU A 588 -14.68 -2.85 16.37
C GLU A 588 -14.24 -3.10 17.82
N HIS A 589 -13.11 -3.80 18.05
CA HIS A 589 -12.67 -4.15 19.40
C HIS A 589 -12.18 -2.92 20.18
N PRO A 590 -12.67 -2.66 21.42
CA PRO A 590 -12.33 -1.47 22.21
C PRO A 590 -10.83 -1.33 22.56
N GLU A 591 -10.11 -2.44 22.61
CA GLU A 591 -8.68 -2.47 22.95
C GLU A 591 -7.76 -2.24 21.75
N ASN A 592 -8.31 -2.16 20.53
CA ASN A 592 -7.51 -1.85 19.33
C ASN A 592 -7.17 -0.35 19.31
N LYS A 593 -5.94 0.00 19.70
CA LYS A 593 -5.46 1.39 19.86
C LYS A 593 -4.87 2.00 18.58
N SER A 594 -4.73 1.21 17.51
CA SER A 594 -4.25 1.64 16.20
C SER A 594 -5.32 1.36 15.15
N ASP A 595 -5.30 2.05 14.00
CA ASP A 595 -6.10 1.68 12.81
C ASP A 595 -5.63 0.32 12.21
N GLY A 596 -4.95 -0.51 13.01
CA GLY A 596 -4.36 -1.80 12.70
C GLY A 596 -5.43 -2.84 12.50
N GLY A 597 -5.95 -2.90 11.26
CA GLY A 597 -6.72 -4.03 10.78
C GLY A 597 -5.84 -5.22 10.41
N ILE A 598 -6.47 -6.37 10.20
CA ILE A 598 -5.83 -7.55 9.60
C ILE A 598 -5.37 -7.21 8.19
N VAL A 599 -4.15 -7.63 7.88
CA VAL A 599 -3.60 -7.47 6.54
C VAL A 599 -4.02 -8.68 5.69
N LEU A 600 -5.07 -8.49 4.90
CA LEU A 600 -5.66 -9.53 4.03
C LEU A 600 -4.93 -9.63 2.69
N ILE A 601 -4.30 -10.75 2.39
CA ILE A 601 -3.53 -10.96 1.16
C ILE A 601 -4.25 -12.01 0.29
N PRO A 602 -5.08 -11.59 -0.69
CA PRO A 602 -5.75 -12.52 -1.59
C PRO A 602 -4.72 -13.13 -2.54
N MET A 603 -4.57 -14.46 -2.52
CA MET A 603 -3.58 -15.18 -3.34
C MET A 603 -4.06 -15.41 -4.78
N ALA A 604 -5.35 -15.12 -5.05
CA ALA A 604 -5.98 -15.16 -6.36
C ALA A 604 -6.83 -13.88 -6.63
N PRO A 605 -7.01 -13.44 -7.89
CA PRO A 605 -7.80 -12.24 -8.19
C PRO A 605 -9.31 -12.42 -7.92
N LYS A 606 -9.95 -11.50 -7.20
CA LYS A 606 -11.40 -11.52 -6.88
C LYS A 606 -12.36 -11.46 -8.10
N ASN A 607 -11.85 -11.17 -9.31
CA ASN A 607 -12.66 -10.82 -10.49
C ASN A 607 -12.86 -11.93 -11.54
N GLN A 608 -12.67 -13.21 -11.23
CA GLN A 608 -12.98 -14.30 -12.18
C GLN A 608 -14.22 -15.09 -11.77
N LEU A 609 -15.39 -14.67 -12.28
CA LEU A 609 -16.59 -15.51 -12.37
C LEU A 609 -16.89 -15.82 -13.84
N PRO A 610 -17.31 -17.04 -14.19
CA PRO A 610 -18.34 -17.25 -15.20
C PRO A 610 -19.72 -17.25 -14.52
N LYS A 611 -20.65 -16.46 -15.08
CA LYS A 611 -22.08 -16.52 -14.76
C LYS A 611 -22.69 -17.79 -15.37
N SER A 612 -23.34 -18.62 -14.55
CA SER A 612 -24.04 -19.88 -14.91
C SER A 612 -23.10 -20.94 -15.52
N VAL A 613 -23.06 -22.18 -15.04
CA VAL A 613 -24.03 -23.26 -15.29
C VAL A 613 -23.69 -24.40 -14.32
N ASN A 614 -24.71 -25.14 -13.87
CA ASN A 614 -24.60 -26.46 -13.24
C ASN A 614 -23.45 -27.31 -13.82
N SER A 615 -22.44 -27.67 -13.04
CA SER A 615 -21.85 -29.02 -13.07
C SER A 615 -20.75 -29.18 -12.02
N PHE A 616 -20.95 -30.14 -11.14
CA PHE A 616 -19.88 -30.87 -10.49
C PHE A 616 -19.01 -31.54 -11.57
N THR A 617 -17.69 -31.34 -11.55
CA THR A 617 -16.59 -32.27 -11.93
C THR A 617 -15.29 -31.47 -12.23
N GLY A 618 -14.14 -31.99 -11.80
CA GLY A 618 -12.85 -31.30 -11.92
C GLY A 618 -12.45 -30.94 -13.36
N HIS A 619 -12.08 -29.67 -13.58
CA HIS A 619 -11.63 -29.16 -14.89
C HIS A 619 -10.21 -29.65 -15.21
N GLY A 620 -10.07 -30.67 -16.05
CA GLY A 620 -8.77 -31.09 -16.59
C GLY A 620 -8.25 -30.14 -17.67
N ARG A 621 -6.95 -30.14 -17.96
CA ARG A 621 -6.39 -29.39 -19.11
C ARG A 621 -6.19 -30.32 -20.31
N HIS A 622 -6.41 -29.79 -21.51
CA HIS A 622 -5.99 -30.46 -22.74
C HIS A 622 -4.74 -29.74 -23.29
N ILE A 623 -3.58 -30.33 -23.05
CA ILE A 623 -2.27 -29.77 -23.38
C ILE A 623 -1.90 -30.20 -24.79
N ILE A 624 -1.72 -29.23 -25.69
CA ILE A 624 -1.43 -29.44 -27.10
C ILE A 624 -0.03 -28.93 -27.39
N PHE A 625 0.92 -29.85 -27.55
CA PHE A 625 2.28 -29.53 -27.97
C PHE A 625 2.32 -29.37 -29.49
N VAL A 626 2.87 -28.27 -29.97
CA VAL A 626 3.13 -28.00 -31.39
C VAL A 626 4.63 -27.84 -31.53
N LEU A 627 5.31 -28.91 -31.98
CA LEU A 627 6.76 -29.05 -31.93
C LEU A 627 7.37 -29.07 -33.32
N ASP A 628 8.35 -28.19 -33.54
CA ASP A 628 9.14 -28.12 -34.77
C ASP A 628 10.10 -29.31 -34.88
N GLU A 629 9.97 -30.09 -35.94
CA GLU A 629 10.84 -31.23 -36.28
C GLU A 629 11.60 -31.00 -37.60
N SER A 630 11.82 -29.75 -37.98
CA SER A 630 12.58 -29.37 -39.17
C SER A 630 14.03 -29.87 -39.15
N GLY A 631 14.68 -29.83 -40.31
CA GLY A 631 16.04 -30.32 -40.51
C GLY A 631 17.09 -29.69 -39.57
N SER A 632 16.87 -28.45 -39.12
CA SER A 632 17.75 -27.76 -38.16
C SER A 632 17.68 -28.37 -36.76
N MET A 633 16.54 -28.98 -36.41
CA MET A 633 16.32 -29.61 -35.11
C MET A 633 16.96 -31.00 -34.97
N HIS A 634 17.61 -31.54 -36.01
CA HIS A 634 18.12 -32.91 -36.01
C HIS A 634 18.98 -33.25 -34.79
N TYR A 635 19.91 -32.37 -34.43
CA TYR A 635 20.84 -32.60 -33.33
C TYR A 635 20.21 -32.33 -31.95
N ASP A 636 19.24 -31.42 -31.88
CA ASP A 636 18.58 -30.99 -30.64
C ASP A 636 17.27 -31.74 -30.35
N TRP A 637 16.75 -32.54 -31.29
CA TRP A 637 15.47 -33.26 -31.18
C TRP A 637 15.38 -34.15 -29.94
N SER A 638 16.49 -34.86 -29.62
CA SER A 638 16.57 -35.67 -28.41
C SER A 638 16.36 -34.85 -27.13
N GLY A 639 16.82 -33.59 -27.14
CA GLY A 639 16.63 -32.63 -26.07
C GLY A 639 15.20 -32.10 -25.96
N VAL A 640 14.52 -31.87 -27.09
CA VAL A 640 13.10 -31.49 -27.11
C VAL A 640 12.22 -32.60 -26.55
N VAL A 641 12.49 -33.85 -26.93
CA VAL A 641 11.76 -35.02 -26.39
C VAL A 641 11.97 -35.15 -24.87
N GLU A 642 13.18 -34.85 -24.39
CA GLU A 642 13.50 -34.83 -22.96
C GLU A 642 12.79 -33.70 -22.20
N ALA A 643 12.72 -32.49 -22.78
CA ALA A 643 11.97 -31.37 -22.21
C ALA A 643 10.46 -31.67 -22.13
N TYR A 644 9.90 -32.27 -23.18
CA TYR A 644 8.53 -32.78 -23.20
C TYR A 644 8.31 -33.83 -22.10
N ARG A 645 9.22 -34.80 -21.93
CA ARG A 645 9.13 -35.81 -20.87
C ARG A 645 9.12 -35.18 -19.48
N LYS A 646 10.01 -34.23 -19.23
CA LYS A 646 10.08 -33.49 -17.95
C LYS A 646 8.80 -32.71 -17.67
N TYR A 647 8.17 -32.11 -18.69
CA TYR A 647 6.85 -31.48 -18.56
C TYR A 647 5.81 -32.49 -18.07
N ILE A 648 5.70 -33.64 -18.75
CA ILE A 648 4.72 -34.68 -18.45
C ILE A 648 4.95 -35.25 -17.04
N GLU A 649 6.20 -35.50 -16.66
CA GLU A 649 6.56 -35.97 -15.31
C GLU A 649 6.22 -34.95 -14.24
N LYS A 650 6.46 -33.66 -14.51
CA LYS A 650 6.10 -32.60 -13.57
C LYS A 650 4.58 -32.51 -13.38
N ARG A 651 3.79 -32.58 -14.46
CA ARG A 651 2.32 -32.61 -14.39
C ARG A 651 1.78 -33.86 -13.68
N LYS A 652 2.44 -35.01 -13.85
CA LYS A 652 2.11 -36.25 -13.11
C LYS A 652 2.39 -36.12 -11.61
N GLN A 653 3.52 -35.51 -11.24
CA GLN A 653 3.86 -35.24 -9.84
C GLN A 653 2.89 -34.25 -9.19
N SER A 654 2.36 -33.28 -9.94
CA SER A 654 1.36 -32.31 -9.49
C SER A 654 -0.08 -32.84 -9.48
N GLN A 655 -0.28 -34.17 -9.39
CA GLN A 655 -1.59 -34.86 -9.31
C GLN A 655 -2.64 -34.44 -10.36
N SER A 656 -2.23 -33.94 -11.53
CA SER A 656 -3.14 -33.51 -12.61
C SER A 656 -3.59 -34.70 -13.50
N CYS A 657 -4.06 -35.79 -12.89
CA CYS A 657 -4.31 -37.07 -13.56
C CYS A 657 -5.43 -37.05 -14.61
N ASN A 658 -6.28 -36.02 -14.59
CA ASN A 658 -7.35 -35.82 -15.58
C ASN A 658 -6.89 -35.08 -16.84
N ASP A 659 -5.63 -34.62 -16.92
CA ASP A 659 -5.15 -33.89 -18.10
C ASP A 659 -5.01 -34.81 -19.33
N LEU A 660 -5.34 -34.24 -20.48
CA LEU A 660 -5.18 -34.84 -21.80
C LEU A 660 -3.98 -34.20 -22.50
N VAL A 661 -3.28 -35.00 -23.31
CA VAL A 661 -2.13 -34.57 -24.09
C VAL A 661 -2.35 -34.90 -25.56
N SER A 662 -2.03 -33.93 -26.40
CA SER A 662 -1.91 -34.09 -27.84
C SER A 662 -0.59 -33.50 -28.32
N VAL A 663 -0.04 -34.06 -29.40
CA VAL A 663 1.23 -33.64 -29.99
C VAL A 663 1.03 -33.50 -31.49
N VAL A 664 1.30 -32.29 -31.98
CA VAL A 664 1.38 -31.92 -33.39
C VAL A 664 2.85 -31.68 -33.69
N GLN A 665 3.40 -32.41 -34.65
CA GLN A 665 4.77 -32.24 -35.10
C GLN A 665 4.74 -31.67 -36.51
N PHE A 666 5.66 -30.75 -36.81
CA PHE A 666 5.64 -30.07 -38.10
C PHE A 666 7.02 -29.81 -38.70
N ASP A 667 7.07 -29.89 -40.02
CA ASP A 667 8.17 -29.48 -40.89
C ASP A 667 7.63 -28.66 -42.08
N THR A 668 7.70 -29.18 -43.31
CA THR A 668 7.00 -28.67 -44.50
C THR A 668 5.51 -29.00 -44.47
N SER A 669 5.13 -29.98 -43.66
CA SER A 669 3.75 -30.40 -43.40
C SER A 669 3.55 -30.62 -41.90
N SER A 670 2.30 -30.57 -41.44
CA SER A 670 1.95 -30.91 -40.06
C SER A 670 1.39 -32.32 -39.98
N ARG A 671 1.69 -33.01 -38.87
CA ARG A 671 1.04 -34.28 -38.52
C ARG A 671 0.69 -34.33 -37.04
N ILE A 672 -0.48 -34.85 -36.74
CA ILE A 672 -0.92 -35.13 -35.37
C ILE A 672 -0.39 -36.52 -35.00
N THR A 673 0.61 -36.60 -34.13
CA THR A 673 1.23 -37.87 -33.73
C THR A 673 0.64 -38.43 -32.44
N VAL A 674 0.07 -37.57 -31.60
CA VAL A 674 -0.64 -37.95 -30.39
C VAL A 674 -1.93 -37.14 -30.33
N SER A 675 -3.06 -37.80 -30.07
CA SER A 675 -4.35 -37.12 -29.93
C SER A 675 -5.07 -37.62 -28.69
N LYS A 676 -5.29 -36.70 -27.73
CA LYS A 676 -6.14 -36.86 -26.54
C LYS A 676 -5.85 -38.11 -25.71
N VAL A 677 -4.58 -38.32 -25.36
CA VAL A 677 -4.19 -39.38 -24.43
C VAL A 677 -4.07 -38.83 -23.02
N SER A 678 -4.48 -39.58 -22.00
CA SER A 678 -4.19 -39.22 -20.60
C SER A 678 -2.69 -39.12 -20.35
N LEU A 679 -2.25 -38.28 -19.41
CA LEU A 679 -0.81 -38.16 -19.05
C LEU A 679 -0.11 -39.51 -18.86
N SER A 680 -0.76 -40.50 -18.24
CA SER A 680 -0.22 -41.85 -18.01
C SER A 680 0.14 -42.59 -19.31
N ASN A 681 -0.58 -42.33 -20.39
CA ASN A 681 -0.45 -42.97 -21.70
C ASN A 681 0.31 -42.10 -22.71
N ALA A 682 0.83 -40.95 -22.31
CA ALA A 682 1.65 -40.09 -23.15
C ALA A 682 2.93 -40.85 -23.59
N PRO A 683 3.28 -40.84 -24.90
CA PRO A 683 4.42 -41.60 -25.40
C PRO A 683 5.73 -41.05 -24.85
N LYS A 684 6.70 -41.93 -24.58
CA LYS A 684 8.03 -41.55 -24.06
C LYS A 684 9.01 -41.10 -25.14
N GLN A 685 8.70 -41.38 -26.40
CA GLN A 685 9.51 -41.02 -27.57
C GLN A 685 8.61 -40.47 -28.66
N LEU A 686 9.11 -39.49 -29.41
CA LEU A 686 8.44 -38.89 -30.56
C LEU A 686 9.30 -39.11 -31.81
N SER A 687 8.67 -39.42 -32.95
CA SER A 687 9.37 -39.67 -34.23
C SER A 687 9.89 -38.36 -34.84
N TYR A 688 10.89 -38.44 -35.73
CA TYR A 688 11.50 -37.28 -36.40
C TYR A 688 11.57 -37.53 -37.92
N ASN A 689 11.08 -36.59 -38.74
CA ASN A 689 11.06 -36.72 -40.21
C ASN A 689 11.92 -35.68 -40.97
N GLY A 690 12.03 -34.43 -40.50
CA GLY A 690 13.04 -33.43 -40.93
C GLY A 690 12.96 -32.86 -42.36
N GLN A 691 12.35 -31.66 -42.54
CA GLN A 691 12.45 -30.82 -43.76
C GLN A 691 12.51 -29.30 -43.42
N ARG A 692 12.02 -28.37 -44.27
CA ARG A 692 11.92 -26.92 -43.94
C ARG A 692 10.83 -26.66 -42.88
N THR A 693 10.69 -25.41 -42.43
CA THR A 693 9.72 -25.00 -41.38
C THR A 693 8.57 -24.18 -41.99
N TYR A 694 7.32 -24.54 -41.71
CA TYR A 694 6.11 -23.74 -42.01
C TYR A 694 5.15 -23.72 -40.81
N PHE A 695 4.76 -22.53 -40.33
CA PHE A 695 3.97 -22.39 -39.10
C PHE A 695 2.45 -22.57 -39.31
N HIS A 696 1.94 -22.20 -40.49
CA HIS A 696 0.50 -22.20 -40.75
C HIS A 696 -0.13 -23.60 -40.77
N PRO A 697 0.47 -24.64 -41.41
CA PRO A 697 -0.05 -26.00 -41.33
C PRO A 697 -0.13 -26.51 -39.89
N ALA A 698 0.91 -26.23 -39.09
CA ALA A 698 0.99 -26.62 -37.68
C ALA A 698 -0.09 -25.95 -36.83
N ALA A 699 -0.32 -24.66 -37.03
CA ALA A 699 -1.39 -23.93 -36.36
C ALA A 699 -2.78 -24.46 -36.72
N LEU A 700 -3.00 -24.83 -37.99
CA LEU A 700 -4.27 -25.36 -38.47
C LEU A 700 -4.60 -26.73 -37.85
N ASP A 701 -3.63 -27.64 -37.77
CA ASP A 701 -3.82 -28.93 -37.10
C ASP A 701 -3.92 -28.81 -35.58
N ALA A 702 -3.15 -27.90 -34.95
CA ALA A 702 -3.31 -27.58 -33.52
C ALA A 702 -4.71 -27.04 -33.22
N CYS A 703 -5.24 -26.19 -34.10
CA CYS A 703 -6.62 -25.72 -33.99
C CYS A 703 -7.61 -26.87 -34.11
N LYS A 704 -7.48 -27.77 -35.09
CA LYS A 704 -8.36 -28.97 -35.20
C LYS A 704 -8.35 -29.81 -33.92
N VAL A 705 -7.17 -30.07 -33.35
CA VAL A 705 -7.03 -30.82 -32.09
C VAL A 705 -7.69 -30.07 -30.93
N ALA A 706 -7.53 -28.75 -30.87
CA ALA A 706 -8.16 -27.90 -29.85
C ALA A 706 -9.69 -27.86 -30.00
N HIS A 707 -10.22 -27.92 -31.23
CA HIS A 707 -11.66 -27.98 -31.50
C HIS A 707 -12.31 -29.23 -30.93
N ASP A 708 -11.56 -30.34 -30.88
CA ASP A 708 -12.01 -31.64 -30.39
C ASP A 708 -11.76 -31.85 -28.89
N THR A 709 -11.45 -30.78 -28.14
CA THR A 709 -11.27 -30.80 -26.68
C THR A 709 -12.61 -31.07 -25.98
N PRO A 710 -12.68 -32.01 -25.01
CA PRO A 710 -13.90 -32.26 -24.24
C PRO A 710 -14.39 -31.02 -23.49
N GLU A 711 -15.70 -30.86 -23.32
CA GLU A 711 -16.29 -29.71 -22.60
C GLU A 711 -15.83 -29.61 -21.13
N THR A 712 -15.39 -30.72 -20.53
CA THR A 712 -14.80 -30.77 -19.19
C THR A 712 -13.36 -30.28 -19.12
N HIS A 713 -12.74 -29.93 -20.25
CA HIS A 713 -11.32 -29.59 -20.36
C HIS A 713 -11.08 -28.25 -21.03
N THR A 714 -10.05 -27.54 -20.57
CA THR A 714 -9.61 -26.28 -21.22
C THR A 714 -8.38 -26.52 -22.09
N PRO A 715 -8.36 -26.08 -23.36
CA PRO A 715 -7.21 -26.24 -24.24
C PRO A 715 -6.06 -25.29 -23.86
N VAL A 716 -4.83 -25.81 -23.84
CA VAL A 716 -3.58 -25.07 -23.63
C VAL A 716 -2.63 -25.41 -24.76
N ILE A 717 -2.04 -24.42 -25.42
CA ILE A 717 -1.15 -24.63 -26.57
C ILE A 717 0.27 -24.24 -26.21
N ILE A 718 1.21 -25.16 -26.47
CA ILE A 718 2.66 -24.92 -26.36
C ILE A 718 3.24 -25.04 -27.77
N PHE A 719 3.47 -23.91 -28.42
CA PHE A 719 4.06 -23.79 -29.74
C PHE A 719 5.56 -23.55 -29.64
N MET A 720 6.39 -24.35 -30.29
CA MET A 720 7.85 -24.26 -30.20
C MET A 720 8.50 -24.38 -31.58
N SER A 721 9.44 -23.49 -31.88
CA SER A 721 10.25 -23.50 -33.11
C SER A 721 11.63 -22.89 -32.92
N ASP A 722 12.59 -23.36 -33.72
CA ASP A 722 13.97 -22.87 -33.78
C ASP A 722 14.29 -22.01 -35.01
N GLY A 723 13.32 -21.83 -35.90
CA GLY A 723 13.50 -21.20 -37.20
C GLY A 723 12.59 -20.00 -37.46
N GLU A 724 12.56 -19.62 -38.73
CA GLU A 724 11.70 -18.57 -39.27
C GLU A 724 10.85 -19.11 -40.44
N ALA A 725 9.64 -18.57 -40.59
CA ALA A 725 8.75 -18.94 -41.69
C ALA A 725 7.97 -17.71 -42.19
N ASP A 726 7.70 -17.67 -43.50
CA ASP A 726 7.00 -16.55 -44.17
C ASP A 726 5.48 -16.52 -43.89
N ASP A 727 4.97 -17.43 -43.06
CA ASP A 727 3.54 -17.64 -42.81
C ASP A 727 3.11 -17.42 -41.34
N ALA A 728 3.96 -16.78 -40.52
CA ALA A 728 3.67 -16.48 -39.12
C ALA A 728 2.36 -15.67 -38.92
N ASP A 729 2.07 -14.72 -39.81
CA ASP A 729 0.80 -13.96 -39.77
C ASP A 729 -0.41 -14.83 -40.04
N ALA A 730 -0.27 -15.85 -40.90
CA ALA A 730 -1.34 -16.80 -41.18
C ALA A 730 -1.56 -17.74 -39.98
N ALA A 731 -0.50 -18.21 -39.34
CA ALA A 731 -0.59 -18.98 -38.09
C ALA A 731 -1.24 -18.18 -36.95
N SER A 732 -0.85 -16.91 -36.78
CA SER A 732 -1.43 -16.01 -35.77
C SER A 732 -2.94 -15.79 -35.98
N ARG A 733 -3.40 -15.66 -37.23
CA ARG A 733 -4.83 -15.57 -37.55
C ARG A 733 -5.61 -16.81 -37.12
N GLU A 734 -5.08 -18.01 -37.36
CA GLU A 734 -5.74 -19.27 -36.95
C GLU A 734 -5.89 -19.34 -35.42
N PHE A 735 -4.82 -19.04 -34.67
CA PHE A 735 -4.89 -19.01 -33.21
C PHE A 735 -5.80 -17.89 -32.68
N SER A 736 -5.91 -16.77 -33.39
CA SER A 736 -6.83 -15.67 -33.02
C SER A 736 -8.29 -16.10 -33.16
N ILE A 737 -8.62 -16.82 -34.23
CA ILE A 737 -9.95 -17.41 -34.44
C ILE A 737 -10.25 -18.44 -33.34
N LEU A 738 -9.30 -19.31 -33.02
CA LEU A 738 -9.43 -20.26 -31.92
C LEU A 738 -9.64 -19.54 -30.58
N ASN A 739 -8.87 -18.48 -30.31
CA ASN A 739 -8.98 -17.70 -29.09
C ASN A 739 -10.37 -17.06 -28.94
N GLN A 740 -10.91 -16.43 -30.00
CA GLN A 740 -12.27 -15.87 -29.98
C GLN A 740 -13.33 -16.93 -29.62
N ARG A 741 -13.19 -18.15 -30.13
CA ARG A 741 -14.09 -19.25 -29.83
C ARG A 741 -13.94 -19.74 -28.40
N VAL A 742 -12.72 -19.97 -27.92
CA VAL A 742 -12.45 -20.42 -26.54
C VAL A 742 -12.93 -19.37 -25.54
N SER A 743 -12.67 -18.09 -25.82
CA SER A 743 -13.15 -16.95 -25.04
C SER A 743 -14.68 -16.87 -25.01
N SER A 744 -15.34 -17.10 -26.15
CA SER A 744 -16.81 -17.15 -26.22
C SER A 744 -17.43 -18.35 -25.48
N ALA A 745 -16.75 -19.51 -25.46
CA ALA A 745 -17.26 -20.73 -24.85
C ALA A 745 -16.97 -20.84 -23.34
N THR A 746 -15.81 -20.34 -22.89
CA THR A 746 -15.32 -20.52 -21.51
C THR A 746 -15.22 -19.22 -20.72
N GLY A 747 -15.38 -18.06 -21.37
CA GLY A 747 -15.14 -16.75 -20.76
C GLY A 747 -13.67 -16.44 -20.49
N LYS A 748 -12.74 -17.30 -20.93
CA LYS A 748 -11.29 -17.15 -20.74
C LYS A 748 -10.57 -17.19 -22.09
N ASP A 749 -9.55 -16.36 -22.25
CA ASP A 749 -8.69 -16.40 -23.43
C ASP A 749 -7.81 -17.65 -23.43
N LEU A 750 -7.47 -18.13 -24.63
CA LEU A 750 -6.64 -19.31 -24.88
C LEU A 750 -5.26 -19.15 -24.25
N GLU A 751 -4.85 -20.08 -23.40
CA GLU A 751 -3.50 -20.13 -22.86
C GLU A 751 -2.52 -20.58 -23.96
N LEU A 752 -1.81 -19.60 -24.53
CA LEU A 752 -0.88 -19.79 -25.64
C LEU A 752 0.55 -19.50 -25.20
N HIS A 753 1.37 -20.53 -25.13
CA HIS A 753 2.81 -20.41 -24.87
C HIS A 753 3.57 -20.62 -26.17
N VAL A 754 4.37 -19.64 -26.56
CA VAL A 754 5.24 -19.70 -27.73
C VAL A 754 6.69 -19.74 -27.25
N VAL A 755 7.46 -20.73 -27.69
CA VAL A 755 8.83 -20.98 -27.24
C VAL A 755 9.79 -20.83 -28.43
N ALA A 756 10.64 -19.81 -28.34
CA ALA A 756 11.75 -19.59 -29.26
C ALA A 756 12.96 -20.42 -28.81
N PHE A 757 13.40 -21.37 -29.62
CA PHE A 757 14.50 -22.27 -29.29
C PHE A 757 15.76 -21.97 -30.11
N GLY A 758 16.91 -21.83 -29.45
CA GLY A 758 18.17 -21.55 -30.10
C GLY A 758 18.28 -20.12 -30.67
N ASN A 759 19.40 -19.84 -31.33
CA ASN A 759 19.71 -18.51 -31.88
C ASN A 759 19.11 -18.27 -33.27
N GLY A 760 18.55 -19.29 -33.92
CA GLY A 760 17.93 -19.21 -35.25
C GLY A 760 16.46 -18.76 -35.22
N ALA A 761 15.83 -18.77 -34.05
CA ALA A 761 14.41 -18.48 -33.93
C ALA A 761 14.11 -16.99 -34.11
N SER A 762 13.17 -16.66 -35.00
CA SER A 762 12.72 -15.28 -35.20
C SER A 762 11.77 -14.85 -34.07
N LYS A 763 12.34 -14.18 -33.06
CA LYS A 763 11.56 -13.69 -31.90
C LYS A 763 10.38 -12.79 -32.31
N SER A 764 10.52 -11.98 -33.36
CA SER A 764 9.46 -11.11 -33.85
C SER A 764 8.27 -11.90 -34.44
N GLN A 765 8.53 -12.97 -35.18
CA GLN A 765 7.48 -13.84 -35.74
C GLN A 765 6.76 -14.62 -34.64
N LEU A 766 7.50 -15.15 -33.68
CA LEU A 766 6.94 -15.88 -32.54
C LEU A 766 6.15 -14.96 -31.58
N GLU A 767 6.58 -13.71 -31.41
CA GLU A 767 5.78 -12.68 -30.73
C GLU A 767 4.48 -12.39 -31.47
N THR A 768 4.48 -12.36 -32.80
CA THR A 768 3.25 -12.19 -33.59
C THR A 768 2.27 -13.34 -33.39
N ILE A 769 2.75 -14.58 -33.25
CA ILE A 769 1.91 -15.74 -32.92
C ILE A 769 1.37 -15.63 -31.49
N ALA A 770 2.18 -15.25 -30.51
CA ALA A 770 1.73 -15.12 -29.12
C ALA A 770 0.64 -14.05 -28.94
N ARG A 771 0.70 -12.95 -29.71
CA ARG A 771 -0.32 -11.88 -29.71
C ARG A 771 -1.71 -12.34 -30.17
N ALA A 772 -1.86 -13.56 -30.70
CA ALA A 772 -3.16 -14.13 -31.03
C ALA A 772 -4.06 -14.35 -29.80
N SER A 773 -3.48 -14.38 -28.60
CA SER A 773 -4.19 -14.42 -27.31
C SER A 773 -3.74 -13.27 -26.41
N ASN A 774 -4.66 -12.64 -25.67
CA ASN A 774 -4.32 -11.57 -24.72
C ASN A 774 -3.48 -12.08 -23.53
N VAL A 775 -3.54 -13.39 -23.26
CA VAL A 775 -2.73 -14.06 -22.23
C VAL A 775 -1.55 -14.85 -22.83
N GLY A 776 -1.29 -14.66 -24.14
CA GLY A 776 -0.20 -15.32 -24.84
C GLY A 776 1.18 -14.90 -24.32
N LYS A 777 2.09 -15.87 -24.16
CA LYS A 777 3.44 -15.64 -23.63
C LYS A 777 4.50 -16.15 -24.59
N VAL A 778 5.58 -15.37 -24.73
CA VAL A 778 6.78 -15.80 -25.44
C VAL A 778 7.85 -16.18 -24.43
N HIS A 779 8.42 -17.36 -24.60
CA HIS A 779 9.56 -17.86 -23.86
C HIS A 779 10.75 -17.97 -24.81
N ALA A 780 11.95 -17.75 -24.30
CA ALA A 780 13.18 -17.93 -25.06
C ALA A 780 14.06 -18.97 -24.36
N SER A 781 14.69 -19.82 -25.16
CA SER A 781 15.55 -20.90 -24.69
C SER A 781 16.81 -20.93 -25.54
N ALA A 782 17.99 -20.78 -24.93
CA ALA A 782 19.24 -20.77 -25.69
C ALA A 782 19.76 -22.19 -26.02
N ASN A 783 19.42 -23.17 -25.18
CA ASN A 783 19.87 -24.56 -25.30
C ASN A 783 18.81 -25.54 -24.76
N VAL A 784 19.09 -26.84 -24.84
CA VAL A 784 18.19 -27.92 -24.39
C VAL A 784 17.89 -27.89 -22.89
N GLU A 785 18.85 -27.49 -22.06
CA GLU A 785 18.67 -27.42 -20.60
C GLU A 785 17.71 -26.29 -20.22
N ASP A 786 17.88 -25.12 -20.84
CA ASP A 786 16.96 -23.99 -20.71
C ASP A 786 15.55 -24.35 -21.19
N LEU A 787 15.43 -25.14 -22.25
CA LEU A 787 14.14 -25.56 -22.81
C LEU A 787 13.37 -26.43 -21.81
N ALA A 788 14.08 -27.37 -21.17
CA ALA A 788 13.51 -28.19 -20.12
C ALA A 788 13.03 -27.35 -18.93
N ASN A 789 13.79 -26.32 -18.54
CA ASN A 789 13.40 -25.42 -17.45
C ASN A 789 12.17 -24.58 -17.82
N VAL A 790 12.10 -24.06 -19.04
CA VAL A 790 10.92 -23.35 -19.58
C VAL A 790 9.69 -24.26 -19.56
N PHE A 791 9.82 -25.50 -20.02
CA PHE A 791 8.71 -26.46 -20.02
C PHE A 791 8.26 -26.79 -18.59
N VAL A 792 9.19 -27.00 -17.66
CA VAL A 792 8.86 -27.20 -16.23
C VAL A 792 8.18 -25.97 -15.62
N ALA A 793 8.62 -24.76 -15.95
CA ALA A 793 8.02 -23.50 -15.48
C ALA A 793 6.61 -23.27 -16.04
N ILE A 794 6.37 -23.65 -17.29
CA ILE A 794 5.02 -23.67 -17.89
C ILE A 794 4.15 -24.71 -17.16
N ALA A 795 4.68 -25.89 -16.85
CA ALA A 795 3.95 -26.94 -16.15
C ALA A 795 3.51 -26.55 -14.72
N THR A 796 4.25 -25.66 -14.06
CA THR A 796 4.00 -25.19 -12.68
C THR A 796 3.22 -23.87 -12.57
N ASN A 797 2.81 -23.25 -13.68
CA ASN A 797 2.13 -21.94 -13.68
C ASN A 797 2.86 -20.89 -12.82
N ALA A 798 4.16 -20.68 -13.07
CA ALA A 798 5.11 -19.91 -12.24
C ALA A 798 4.84 -18.38 -12.07
N ASN A 799 3.59 -17.92 -12.02
CA ASN A 799 3.22 -16.51 -11.82
C ASN A 799 2.64 -16.20 -10.43
N VAL A 800 2.42 -17.21 -9.58
CA VAL A 800 1.86 -17.00 -8.23
C VAL A 800 2.96 -16.67 -7.22
N ALA A 801 4.11 -17.34 -7.25
CA ALA A 801 5.15 -17.21 -6.23
C ALA A 801 5.87 -15.84 -6.22
N THR A 802 6.16 -15.25 -7.38
CA THR A 802 6.90 -13.97 -7.49
C THR A 802 6.03 -12.76 -7.16
N VAL A 803 4.75 -12.78 -7.57
CA VAL A 803 3.76 -11.75 -7.18
C VAL A 803 3.56 -11.79 -5.65
N LEU A 804 3.45 -12.98 -5.10
CA LEU A 804 3.22 -13.22 -3.69
C LEU A 804 4.38 -12.79 -2.80
N GLU A 805 5.61 -13.12 -3.18
CA GLU A 805 6.83 -12.67 -2.53
C GLU A 805 6.88 -11.14 -2.43
N SER A 806 6.56 -10.46 -3.54
CA SER A 806 6.60 -9.00 -3.59
C SER A 806 5.54 -8.35 -2.69
N GLU A 807 4.33 -8.91 -2.67
CA GLU A 807 3.18 -8.35 -1.95
C GLU A 807 3.24 -8.63 -0.44
N ILE A 808 3.56 -9.87 -0.02
CA ILE A 808 3.72 -10.19 1.41
C ILE A 808 4.89 -9.38 1.99
N SER A 809 6.04 -9.37 1.31
CA SER A 809 7.20 -8.63 1.80
C SER A 809 6.93 -7.13 1.91
N LYS A 810 6.25 -6.55 0.91
CA LYS A 810 5.89 -5.13 0.92
C LYS A 810 4.98 -4.83 2.12
N ARG A 811 3.95 -5.64 2.32
CA ARG A 811 2.97 -5.45 3.40
C ARG A 811 3.57 -5.68 4.79
N MET A 812 4.45 -6.66 4.94
CA MET A 812 5.19 -6.85 6.20
C MET A 812 6.11 -5.68 6.47
N SER A 813 6.80 -5.16 5.46
CA SER A 813 7.63 -3.95 5.59
C SER A 813 6.79 -2.73 5.98
N GLU A 814 5.61 -2.55 5.38
CA GLU A 814 4.65 -1.49 5.75
C GLU A 814 4.12 -1.67 7.17
N ALA A 815 3.75 -2.88 7.57
CA ALA A 815 3.25 -3.17 8.92
C ALA A 815 4.32 -2.94 9.99
N VAL A 816 5.55 -3.39 9.75
CA VAL A 816 6.70 -3.13 10.64
C VAL A 816 7.04 -1.66 10.67
N SER A 817 7.09 -0.99 9.52
CA SER A 817 7.33 0.45 9.45
C SER A 817 6.24 1.22 10.19
N SER A 818 4.98 0.85 10.06
CA SER A 818 3.85 1.45 10.76
C SER A 818 3.94 1.23 12.27
N LYS A 819 4.23 -0.01 12.72
CA LYS A 819 4.43 -0.34 14.14
C LYS A 819 5.60 0.43 14.74
N LEU A 820 6.75 0.44 14.06
CA LEU A 820 7.92 1.22 14.46
C LEU A 820 7.64 2.72 14.39
N SER A 821 6.81 3.17 13.44
CA SER A 821 6.39 4.57 13.35
C SER A 821 5.49 4.97 14.48
N LEU A 822 4.56 4.12 14.91
CA LEU A 822 3.72 4.35 16.07
C LEU A 822 4.53 4.33 17.38
N GLU A 823 5.39 3.33 17.55
CA GLU A 823 6.15 3.12 18.79
C GLU A 823 7.33 4.08 18.96
N TYR A 824 8.06 4.37 17.87
CA TYR A 824 9.34 5.11 17.93
C TYR A 824 9.32 6.42 17.16
N PHE A 825 8.54 6.53 16.07
CA PHE A 825 8.48 7.76 15.27
C PHE A 825 7.25 8.62 15.49
N GLY A 826 6.33 8.22 16.40
CA GLY A 826 5.00 8.77 16.71
C GLY A 826 4.38 9.69 15.67
N SER A 827 3.27 9.27 15.07
CA SER A 827 2.44 9.99 14.09
C SER A 827 2.36 11.50 14.29
#